data_AF-A0A3M5EZE0-F1
#
_entry.id   AF-A0A3M5EZE0-F1
#
_cell.length_a   1.000
_cell.length_b   1.000
_cell.length_c   1.000
_cell.angle_alpha   90.00
_cell.angle_beta   90.00
_cell.angle_gamma   90.00
#
_symmetry.space_group_name_H-M   'P 1'
#
loop_
_entity.id
_entity.type
_entity.pdbx_description
1 polymer ?
#
loop_
_entity_poly.entity_id
_entity_poly.type
_entity_poly.pdbx_seq_one_letter_code
_entity_poly.pdbx_strand_id
1 'polypeptide(L)'
;MTQTLSSLAITPTPLKPADTWPAASAALKRLDELRTLLTIELKAQPGPGEALLTALGGADVSERELEIFSLLQQTDDYWTDPGKNAESRRDRLVPALQRALRDEASVRIHERDLESGYLVCLPDSPDQSPALTYASLHVQLHDDEHVEMAGALAISEEQGRTLLMLPGLGIMGFATQALMLATLARWLNTATLQDALLNTMERRHQDQLFKIIQDADLYLEPFKAEDLQLQPVTTTPFMHVLDRLLNKQRNDIRHACERPDTEDRATRQALIQAAIDMRGLLGPAYMLELRELTNRQRQYHRSLPDWMKIASEADLQTYAWHLRHYDEAHAAMLSVLGSAASPEHFAEARLRTRLADDLGHDLDPRALTIDTRRTLPSTSETYRVTCSLVELALYSLHPEDESAGSDFLDHTVITLDGKPLDAACSALNPAYLAGVIDELDLRAEFGEFQRKAYQQEHNRQMLCALARTRLTAQGWAAKMQGHIQPGDFAMVAALTGPAARASDPALRVQQIKLNNRNVMARLLVFRKQGAEGRTQRLIMVATDAPGQQYFKAFDTETQLLHEVVGWTASPSMVNYLLDQVEVDARAALAEQLTALALKPQPSKDFIQFIDHADCESALRRFTDEQTRILLSEQARHTPDWYLRASRAQRRELLALEQAIGGALDNYQAQPHTGVKPFKDYVHQRASQQIGKLLNVPAGTVDPDLIVITTERETLTYTDMLLNGYDDSIDPLRASAATNATFSGPEGIDVSALSAAAVAGSVRGQWLPLQVRCAVSGWRTSTLP
;
A
#
# COMPACT_ATOMS: atom_id res chain seq x y z
N MET A 1 -5.56 -30.38 -16.52
CA MET A 1 -4.46 -31.34 -16.73
C MET A 1 -3.17 -30.73 -16.20
N THR A 2 -2.49 -31.45 -15.32
CA THR A 2 -1.16 -31.17 -14.78
C THR A 2 -0.12 -31.24 -15.89
N GLN A 3 0.32 -30.08 -16.39
CA GLN A 3 1.62 -29.99 -17.07
C GLN A 3 2.68 -29.81 -15.99
N THR A 4 3.51 -30.85 -15.84
CA THR A 4 4.80 -30.77 -15.17
C THR A 4 5.66 -29.71 -15.87
N LEU A 5 5.78 -28.54 -15.25
CA LEU A 5 6.71 -27.50 -15.65
C LEU A 5 8.13 -28.00 -15.38
N SER A 6 8.93 -28.07 -16.45
CA SER A 6 10.37 -28.28 -16.37
C SER A 6 11.03 -27.23 -15.47
N SER A 7 12.03 -27.65 -14.70
CA SER A 7 12.83 -26.79 -13.80
C SER A 7 13.44 -25.61 -14.56
N LEU A 8 12.81 -24.45 -14.48
CA LEU A 8 13.32 -23.20 -15.03
C LEU A 8 14.43 -22.66 -14.12
N ALA A 9 15.61 -22.46 -14.70
CA ALA A 9 16.72 -21.77 -14.08
C ALA A 9 16.28 -20.40 -13.55
N ILE A 10 16.57 -20.14 -12.28
CA ILE A 10 16.23 -18.91 -11.55
C ILE A 10 17.23 -17.82 -11.97
N THR A 11 17.10 -17.32 -13.18
CA THR A 11 17.66 -16.02 -13.56
C THR A 11 16.47 -15.08 -13.68
N PRO A 12 16.38 -13.97 -12.92
CA PRO A 12 15.26 -13.06 -13.00
C PRO A 12 15.29 -12.36 -14.37
N THR A 13 14.57 -12.91 -15.33
CA THR A 13 14.40 -12.25 -16.63
C THR A 13 13.64 -10.94 -16.40
N PRO A 14 14.17 -9.78 -16.80
CA PRO A 14 13.47 -8.52 -16.64
C PRO A 14 12.15 -8.57 -17.42
N LEU A 15 11.06 -8.23 -16.73
CA LEU A 15 9.68 -8.37 -17.23
C LEU A 15 9.38 -7.49 -18.44
N LYS A 16 10.07 -6.36 -18.55
CA LYS A 16 9.98 -5.44 -19.66
C LYS A 16 11.35 -5.38 -20.32
N PRO A 17 11.53 -5.99 -21.50
CA PRO A 17 12.80 -5.90 -22.21
C PRO A 17 13.06 -4.43 -22.51
N ALA A 18 14.20 -3.89 -22.06
CA ALA A 18 14.57 -2.49 -22.32
C ALA A 18 14.52 -2.19 -23.83
N ASP A 19 14.90 -3.17 -24.64
CA ASP A 19 14.97 -3.08 -26.10
C ASP A 19 13.59 -2.91 -26.78
N THR A 20 12.50 -3.35 -26.14
CA THR A 20 11.14 -3.24 -26.68
C THR A 20 10.34 -2.08 -26.10
N TRP A 21 10.88 -1.39 -25.09
CA TRP A 21 10.22 -0.30 -24.39
C TRP A 21 9.88 0.91 -25.30
N PRO A 22 10.79 1.42 -26.16
CA PRO A 22 10.48 2.58 -26.99
C PRO A 22 9.30 2.33 -27.94
N ALA A 23 9.27 1.15 -28.57
CA ALA A 23 8.20 0.75 -29.48
C ALA A 23 6.87 0.57 -28.74
N ALA A 24 6.87 -0.12 -27.60
CA ALA A 24 5.67 -0.34 -26.79
C ALA A 24 5.12 0.96 -26.19
N SER A 25 5.98 1.88 -25.75
CA SER A 25 5.56 3.20 -25.25
C SER A 25 4.92 4.04 -26.34
N ALA A 26 5.48 4.04 -27.55
CA ALA A 26 4.91 4.77 -28.68
C ALA A 26 3.58 4.16 -29.14
N ALA A 27 3.48 2.83 -29.15
CA ALA A 27 2.24 2.10 -29.44
C ALA A 27 1.14 2.40 -28.42
N LEU A 28 1.47 2.37 -27.13
CA LEU A 28 0.51 2.69 -26.07
C LEU A 28 -0.01 4.13 -26.18
N LYS A 29 0.86 5.08 -26.53
CA LYS A 29 0.45 6.48 -26.78
C LYS A 29 -0.55 6.58 -27.93
N ARG A 30 -0.31 5.88 -29.05
CA ARG A 30 -1.24 5.88 -30.19
C ARG A 30 -2.57 5.21 -29.87
N LEU A 31 -2.57 4.14 -29.07
CA LEU A 31 -3.81 3.51 -28.58
C LEU A 31 -4.62 4.47 -27.71
N ASP A 32 -3.95 5.27 -26.87
CA ASP A 32 -4.59 6.28 -26.04
C ASP A 32 -5.16 7.46 -26.85
N GLU A 33 -4.43 7.92 -27.86
CA GLU A 33 -4.90 8.92 -28.82
C GLU A 33 -6.16 8.43 -29.55
N LEU A 34 -6.17 7.16 -30.01
CA LEU A 34 -7.34 6.55 -30.64
C LEU A 34 -8.51 6.39 -29.66
N ARG A 35 -8.26 5.97 -28.41
CA ARG A 35 -9.28 5.91 -27.34
C ARG A 35 -9.95 7.26 -27.17
N THR A 36 -9.17 8.33 -27.09
CA THR A 36 -9.67 9.69 -26.87
C THR A 36 -10.50 10.16 -28.06
N LEU A 37 -10.00 9.95 -29.28
CA LEU A 37 -10.71 10.29 -30.52
C LEU A 37 -12.07 9.57 -30.59
N LEU A 38 -12.07 8.24 -30.39
CA LEU A 38 -13.30 7.45 -30.48
C LEU A 38 -14.30 7.80 -29.38
N THR A 39 -13.83 8.14 -28.19
CA THR A 39 -14.71 8.62 -27.11
C THR A 39 -15.43 9.91 -27.51
N ILE A 40 -14.73 10.83 -28.20
CA ILE A 40 -15.33 12.08 -28.69
C ILE A 40 -16.35 11.81 -29.80
N GLU A 41 -16.01 10.94 -30.77
CA GLU A 41 -16.93 10.60 -31.87
C GLU A 41 -18.17 9.84 -31.33
N LEU A 42 -18.01 8.87 -30.42
CA LEU A 42 -19.14 8.17 -29.80
C LEU A 42 -20.09 9.13 -29.05
N LYS A 43 -19.56 10.11 -28.32
CA LYS A 43 -20.37 11.14 -27.64
C LYS A 43 -21.08 12.10 -28.61
N ALA A 44 -20.58 12.25 -29.83
CA ALA A 44 -21.13 13.15 -30.83
C ALA A 44 -22.18 12.48 -31.73
N GLN A 45 -22.44 11.18 -31.54
CA GLN A 45 -23.49 10.46 -32.26
C GLN A 45 -24.89 10.98 -31.93
N PRO A 46 -25.84 10.87 -32.87
CA PRO A 46 -27.23 11.22 -32.61
C PRO A 46 -27.81 10.33 -31.50
N GLY A 47 -28.23 10.98 -30.41
CA GLY A 47 -28.91 10.32 -29.29
C GLY A 47 -30.42 10.20 -29.49
N PRO A 48 -31.13 9.49 -28.58
CA PRO A 48 -32.58 9.41 -28.61
C PRO A 48 -33.23 10.79 -28.39
N GLY A 49 -33.91 11.29 -29.41
CA GLY A 49 -34.65 12.56 -29.35
C GLY A 49 -35.96 12.48 -28.56
N GLU A 50 -36.48 13.63 -28.14
CA GLU A 50 -37.75 13.76 -27.42
C GLU A 50 -38.95 13.20 -28.24
N ALA A 51 -38.93 13.37 -29.55
CA ALA A 51 -39.95 12.84 -30.47
C ALA A 51 -39.98 11.31 -30.43
N LEU A 52 -38.84 10.65 -30.56
CA LEU A 52 -38.69 9.20 -30.44
C LEU A 52 -39.17 8.69 -29.07
N LEU A 53 -38.73 9.30 -27.98
CA LEU A 53 -39.12 8.86 -26.63
C LEU A 53 -40.64 8.99 -26.41
N THR A 54 -41.27 9.99 -27.01
CA THR A 54 -42.72 10.19 -26.97
C THR A 54 -43.45 9.16 -27.82
N ALA A 55 -43.01 8.93 -29.07
CA ALA A 55 -43.59 7.95 -29.98
C ALA A 55 -43.51 6.51 -29.44
N LEU A 56 -42.40 6.16 -28.77
CA LEU A 56 -42.24 4.85 -28.12
C LEU A 56 -43.22 4.64 -26.95
N GLY A 57 -43.70 5.70 -26.31
CA GLY A 57 -44.72 5.64 -25.24
C GLY A 57 -46.16 5.74 -25.76
N GLY A 58 -46.35 6.08 -27.03
CA GLY A 58 -47.65 6.20 -27.68
C GLY A 58 -48.19 4.88 -28.23
N ALA A 59 -49.47 4.87 -28.60
CA ALA A 59 -50.13 3.71 -29.20
C ALA A 59 -50.05 3.67 -30.75
N ASP A 60 -49.52 4.71 -31.39
CA ASP A 60 -49.40 4.78 -32.86
C ASP A 60 -48.15 4.02 -33.34
N VAL A 61 -48.37 2.85 -33.90
CA VAL A 61 -47.32 1.97 -34.45
C VAL A 61 -46.61 2.63 -35.64
N SER A 62 -47.29 3.45 -36.43
CA SER A 62 -46.70 4.08 -37.63
C SER A 62 -45.77 5.22 -37.25
N GLU A 63 -46.17 6.04 -36.27
CA GLU A 63 -45.34 7.09 -35.69
C GLU A 63 -44.10 6.49 -35.00
N ARG A 64 -44.29 5.39 -34.27
CA ARG A 64 -43.19 4.64 -33.64
C ARG A 64 -42.15 4.16 -34.65
N GLU A 65 -42.59 3.50 -35.73
CA GLU A 65 -41.68 2.97 -36.75
C GLU A 65 -40.94 4.08 -37.49
N LEU A 66 -41.61 5.20 -37.77
CA LEU A 66 -41.02 6.36 -38.42
C LEU A 66 -39.86 6.94 -37.59
N GLU A 67 -40.08 7.15 -36.28
CA GLU A 67 -39.06 7.71 -35.39
C GLU A 67 -37.90 6.73 -35.14
N ILE A 68 -38.16 5.43 -35.04
CA ILE A 68 -37.09 4.41 -34.96
C ILE A 68 -36.24 4.46 -36.23
N PHE A 69 -36.88 4.46 -37.40
CA PHE A 69 -36.17 4.54 -38.68
C PHE A 69 -35.34 5.83 -38.80
N SER A 70 -35.88 6.96 -38.35
CA SER A 70 -35.19 8.25 -38.30
C SER A 70 -33.90 8.19 -37.48
N LEU A 71 -33.92 7.62 -36.27
CA LEU A 71 -32.72 7.47 -35.44
C LEU A 71 -31.68 6.53 -36.09
N LEU A 72 -32.13 5.41 -36.65
CA LEU A 72 -31.24 4.46 -37.32
C LEU A 72 -30.55 5.11 -38.52
N GLN A 73 -31.31 5.85 -39.34
CA GLN A 73 -30.76 6.58 -40.49
C GLN A 73 -29.77 7.66 -40.06
N GLN A 74 -30.08 8.45 -39.03
CA GLN A 74 -29.14 9.45 -38.50
C GLN A 74 -27.84 8.80 -38.02
N THR A 75 -27.92 7.61 -37.42
CA THR A 75 -26.76 6.83 -36.97
C THR A 75 -25.92 6.35 -38.16
N ASP A 76 -26.55 5.82 -39.22
CA ASP A 76 -25.83 5.42 -40.44
C ASP A 76 -25.17 6.60 -41.15
N ASP A 77 -25.90 7.71 -41.27
CA ASP A 77 -25.44 8.95 -41.90
C ASP A 77 -24.26 9.53 -41.13
N TYR A 78 -24.27 9.47 -39.80
CA TYR A 78 -23.15 9.92 -38.97
C TYR A 78 -21.82 9.23 -39.33
N TRP A 79 -21.87 7.91 -39.58
CA TRP A 79 -20.68 7.13 -39.93
C TRP A 79 -20.25 7.27 -41.39
N THR A 80 -21.22 7.47 -42.30
CA THR A 80 -21.00 7.46 -43.76
C THR A 80 -20.88 8.85 -44.39
N ASP A 81 -21.31 9.93 -43.72
CA ASP A 81 -21.17 11.30 -44.22
C ASP A 81 -19.68 11.68 -44.36
N PRO A 82 -19.20 11.98 -45.58
CA PRO A 82 -17.81 12.38 -45.83
C PRO A 82 -17.45 13.75 -45.24
N GLY A 83 -18.44 14.53 -44.79
CA GLY A 83 -18.22 15.85 -44.19
C GLY A 83 -17.41 16.80 -45.08
N LYS A 84 -16.67 17.73 -44.47
CA LYS A 84 -15.86 18.74 -45.19
C LYS A 84 -14.53 18.22 -45.76
N ASN A 85 -14.08 17.04 -45.33
CA ASN A 85 -12.75 16.50 -45.65
C ASN A 85 -12.78 15.41 -46.75
N ALA A 86 -13.95 15.15 -47.35
CA ALA A 86 -14.17 14.16 -48.41
C ALA A 86 -13.93 12.68 -48.02
N GLU A 87 -13.66 12.37 -46.74
CA GLU A 87 -13.53 11.02 -46.20
C GLU A 87 -14.56 10.80 -45.09
N SER A 88 -15.30 9.68 -45.15
CA SER A 88 -16.27 9.34 -44.10
C SER A 88 -15.57 8.99 -42.78
N ARG A 89 -16.29 9.06 -41.67
CA ARG A 89 -15.77 8.56 -40.37
C ARG A 89 -15.41 7.08 -40.47
N ARG A 90 -16.25 6.30 -41.16
CA ARG A 90 -16.00 4.89 -41.46
C ARG A 90 -14.66 4.67 -42.15
N ASP A 91 -14.37 5.42 -43.21
CA ASP A 91 -13.12 5.26 -43.99
C ASP A 91 -11.87 5.58 -43.17
N ARG A 92 -11.97 6.55 -42.24
CA ARG A 92 -10.86 6.89 -41.33
C ARG A 92 -10.63 5.83 -40.24
N LEU A 93 -11.67 5.11 -39.84
CA LEU A 93 -11.59 4.12 -38.76
C LEU A 93 -10.97 2.79 -39.17
N VAL A 94 -11.18 2.33 -40.41
CA VAL A 94 -10.61 1.07 -40.91
C VAL A 94 -9.07 1.01 -40.76
N PRO A 95 -8.29 1.98 -41.26
CA PRO A 95 -6.83 1.96 -41.07
C PRO A 95 -6.42 2.19 -39.60
N ALA A 96 -7.22 2.90 -38.82
CA ALA A 96 -6.97 3.10 -37.39
C ALA A 96 -7.12 1.80 -36.60
N LEU A 97 -8.14 0.97 -36.90
CA LEU A 97 -8.35 -0.35 -36.29
C LEU A 97 -7.20 -1.30 -36.62
N GLN A 98 -6.76 -1.34 -37.87
CA GLN A 98 -5.62 -2.16 -38.28
C GLN A 98 -4.33 -1.73 -37.57
N ARG A 99 -4.10 -0.42 -37.42
CA ARG A 99 -2.94 0.09 -36.67
C ARG A 99 -3.04 -0.22 -35.18
N ALA A 100 -4.21 -0.06 -34.57
CA ALA A 100 -4.47 -0.38 -33.18
C ALA A 100 -4.14 -1.84 -32.85
N LEU A 101 -4.47 -2.76 -33.77
CA LEU A 101 -4.15 -4.18 -33.61
C LEU A 101 -2.64 -4.45 -33.49
N ARG A 102 -1.83 -3.77 -34.32
CA ARG A 102 -0.37 -3.87 -34.27
C ARG A 102 0.23 -3.18 -33.05
N ASP A 103 -0.33 -2.03 -32.67
CA ASP A 103 0.07 -1.31 -31.47
C ASP A 103 -0.22 -2.15 -30.21
N GLU A 104 -1.37 -2.82 -30.15
CA GLU A 104 -1.69 -3.76 -29.08
C GLU A 104 -0.72 -4.95 -29.05
N ALA A 105 -0.41 -5.55 -30.20
CA ALA A 105 0.58 -6.63 -30.28
C ALA A 105 1.94 -6.20 -29.75
N SER A 106 2.39 -5.00 -30.12
CA SER A 106 3.66 -4.45 -29.63
C SER A 106 3.68 -4.29 -28.12
N VAL A 107 2.58 -3.80 -27.53
CA VAL A 107 2.44 -3.67 -26.07
C VAL A 107 2.39 -5.03 -25.39
N ARG A 108 1.58 -5.97 -25.88
CA ARG A 108 1.46 -7.31 -25.28
C ARG A 108 2.74 -8.12 -25.38
N ILE A 109 3.50 -8.00 -26.47
CA ILE A 109 4.82 -8.64 -26.60
C ILE A 109 5.80 -8.08 -25.58
N HIS A 110 5.83 -6.76 -25.41
CA HIS A 110 6.66 -6.11 -24.41
C HIS A 110 6.30 -6.56 -22.97
N GLU A 111 5.02 -6.80 -22.71
CA GLU A 111 4.50 -7.29 -21.44
C GLU A 111 4.59 -8.81 -21.26
N ARG A 112 5.09 -9.53 -22.28
CA ARG A 112 5.18 -11.00 -22.37
C ARG A 112 3.82 -11.72 -22.29
N ASP A 113 2.77 -11.04 -22.72
CA ASP A 113 1.41 -11.57 -22.83
C ASP A 113 1.10 -12.15 -24.21
N LEU A 114 1.98 -11.91 -25.18
CA LEU A 114 1.94 -12.45 -26.52
C LEU A 114 3.37 -12.77 -26.97
N GLU A 115 3.59 -13.93 -27.59
CA GLU A 115 4.89 -14.24 -28.19
C GLU A 115 5.14 -13.38 -29.44
N SER A 116 6.38 -12.92 -29.64
CA SER A 116 6.73 -12.07 -30.79
C SER A 116 6.45 -12.72 -32.14
N GLY A 117 6.49 -14.05 -32.20
CA GLY A 117 6.23 -14.80 -33.42
C GLY A 117 4.76 -14.82 -33.88
N TYR A 118 3.84 -14.21 -33.13
CA TYR A 118 2.47 -13.92 -33.61
C TYR A 118 2.38 -12.68 -34.51
N LEU A 119 3.44 -11.87 -34.60
CA LEU A 119 3.49 -10.72 -35.53
C LEU A 119 3.39 -11.13 -37.00
N VAL A 120 3.71 -12.39 -37.34
CA VAL A 120 3.51 -12.94 -38.69
C VAL A 120 2.05 -12.88 -39.14
N CYS A 121 1.10 -12.94 -38.20
CA CYS A 121 -0.33 -12.79 -38.48
C CYS A 121 -0.75 -11.33 -38.72
N LEU A 122 0.17 -10.35 -38.60
CA LEU A 122 -0.11 -8.92 -38.71
C LEU A 122 0.88 -8.19 -39.68
N PRO A 123 1.04 -8.66 -40.93
CA PRO A 123 2.05 -8.12 -41.87
C PRO A 123 1.77 -6.65 -42.20
N ASP A 124 2.81 -5.84 -42.45
CA ASP A 124 2.70 -4.38 -42.65
C ASP A 124 1.75 -3.98 -43.79
N SER A 125 1.68 -4.78 -44.86
CA SER A 125 0.68 -4.66 -45.94
C SER A 125 0.04 -6.02 -46.25
N PRO A 126 -1.29 -6.09 -46.47
CA PRO A 126 -1.97 -7.33 -46.86
C PRO A 126 -1.44 -7.92 -48.18
N ASP A 127 -0.87 -7.10 -49.06
CA ASP A 127 -0.30 -7.54 -50.34
C ASP A 127 1.08 -8.22 -50.21
N GLN A 128 1.69 -8.21 -49.01
CA GLN A 128 3.04 -8.74 -48.78
C GLN A 128 3.07 -10.19 -48.29
N SER A 129 1.93 -10.85 -48.09
CA SER A 129 1.90 -12.23 -47.57
C SER A 129 0.72 -13.04 -48.12
N PRO A 130 0.91 -13.81 -49.22
CA PRO A 130 -0.16 -14.58 -49.85
C PRO A 130 -0.63 -15.84 -49.08
N ALA A 131 -0.25 -16.01 -47.80
CA ALA A 131 -0.49 -17.24 -47.02
C ALA A 131 -1.33 -17.05 -45.73
N LEU A 132 -1.96 -15.88 -45.55
CA LEU A 132 -2.85 -15.64 -44.40
C LEU A 132 -4.33 -15.86 -44.75
N THR A 133 -5.02 -16.59 -43.90
CA THR A 133 -6.48 -16.77 -43.97
C THR A 133 -7.16 -15.89 -42.93
N TYR A 134 -8.18 -15.15 -43.35
CA TYR A 134 -9.03 -14.34 -42.49
C TYR A 134 -10.40 -15.00 -42.38
N ALA A 135 -10.87 -15.24 -41.15
CA ALA A 135 -12.18 -15.82 -40.90
C ALA A 135 -12.94 -15.06 -39.81
N SER A 136 -14.25 -14.92 -39.97
CA SER A 136 -15.13 -14.45 -38.89
C SER A 136 -15.60 -15.63 -38.03
N LEU A 137 -15.92 -15.32 -36.78
CA LEU A 137 -16.29 -16.31 -35.77
C LEU A 137 -17.81 -16.36 -35.62
N HIS A 138 -18.38 -17.56 -35.68
CA HIS A 138 -19.81 -17.81 -35.53
C HIS A 138 -20.07 -18.78 -34.39
N VAL A 139 -21.18 -18.59 -33.69
CA VAL A 139 -21.69 -19.48 -32.64
C VAL A 139 -23.02 -20.05 -33.08
N GLN A 140 -23.18 -21.35 -32.97
CA GLN A 140 -24.45 -22.04 -33.12
C GLN A 140 -25.26 -21.87 -31.83
N LEU A 141 -26.44 -21.25 -31.93
CA LEU A 141 -27.36 -21.11 -30.80
C LEU A 141 -28.50 -22.14 -30.86
N HIS A 142 -28.91 -22.52 -32.06
CA HIS A 142 -29.93 -23.54 -32.36
C HIS A 142 -29.51 -24.33 -33.60
N ASP A 143 -30.15 -25.49 -33.85
CA ASP A 143 -29.79 -26.41 -34.95
C ASP A 143 -29.66 -25.73 -36.32
N ASP A 144 -30.46 -24.69 -36.60
CA ASP A 144 -30.46 -23.95 -37.88
C ASP A 144 -29.95 -22.50 -37.79
N GLU A 145 -29.52 -22.03 -36.61
CA GLU A 145 -29.15 -20.62 -36.39
C GLU A 145 -27.69 -20.45 -35.96
N HIS A 146 -26.88 -19.93 -36.89
CA HIS A 146 -25.50 -19.52 -36.64
C HIS A 146 -25.43 -17.99 -36.57
N VAL A 147 -24.93 -17.49 -35.45
CA VAL A 147 -24.82 -16.06 -35.18
C VAL A 147 -23.36 -15.63 -35.23
N GLU A 148 -23.06 -14.66 -36.07
CA GLU A 148 -21.73 -14.05 -36.16
C GLU A 148 -21.42 -13.23 -34.91
N MET A 149 -20.24 -13.43 -34.33
CA MET A 149 -19.68 -12.55 -33.31
C MET A 149 -19.17 -11.27 -33.99
N ALA A 150 -19.87 -10.16 -33.81
CA ALA A 150 -19.60 -8.92 -34.52
C ALA A 150 -18.19 -8.40 -34.23
N GLY A 151 -17.43 -8.18 -35.30
CA GLY A 151 -16.06 -7.66 -35.25
C GLY A 151 -14.99 -8.66 -34.77
N ALA A 152 -15.36 -9.90 -34.45
CA ALA A 152 -14.39 -10.96 -34.17
C ALA A 152 -13.69 -11.39 -35.47
N LEU A 153 -12.36 -11.46 -35.44
CA LEU A 153 -11.56 -11.82 -36.60
C LEU A 153 -10.43 -12.78 -36.21
N ALA A 154 -10.42 -13.97 -36.83
CA ALA A 154 -9.34 -14.92 -36.73
C ALA A 154 -8.40 -14.76 -37.93
N ILE A 155 -7.11 -14.56 -37.67
CA ILE A 155 -6.06 -14.43 -38.67
C ILE A 155 -5.10 -15.60 -38.48
N SER A 156 -5.04 -16.50 -39.45
CA SER A 156 -4.23 -17.72 -39.36
C SER A 156 -3.23 -17.83 -40.49
N GLU A 157 -2.08 -18.40 -40.16
CA GLU A 157 -1.14 -18.95 -41.14
C GLU A 157 -1.63 -20.35 -41.58
N GLU A 158 -1.52 -20.68 -42.87
CA GLU A 158 -2.11 -21.87 -43.52
C GLU A 158 -1.86 -23.21 -42.79
N GLN A 159 -0.75 -23.35 -42.06
CA GLN A 159 -0.44 -24.51 -41.20
C GLN A 159 0.17 -24.10 -39.85
N GLY A 160 -0.19 -22.93 -39.33
CA GLY A 160 0.55 -22.31 -38.23
C GLY A 160 -0.30 -21.58 -37.20
N ARG A 161 0.29 -20.53 -36.64
CA ARG A 161 -0.27 -19.76 -35.54
C ARG A 161 -1.57 -19.06 -35.96
N THR A 162 -2.49 -18.95 -35.01
CA THR A 162 -3.74 -18.19 -35.17
C THR A 162 -3.76 -17.04 -34.18
N LEU A 163 -4.01 -15.83 -34.67
CA LEU A 163 -4.28 -14.65 -33.86
C LEU A 163 -5.79 -14.37 -33.90
N LEU A 164 -6.42 -14.30 -32.74
CA LEU A 164 -7.81 -13.91 -32.59
C LEU A 164 -7.89 -12.48 -32.10
N MET A 165 -8.60 -11.64 -32.84
CA MET A 165 -9.04 -10.31 -32.41
C MET A 165 -10.48 -10.40 -31.91
N LEU A 166 -10.71 -10.00 -30.65
CA LEU A 166 -12.05 -9.84 -30.09
C LEU A 166 -12.25 -8.37 -29.70
N PRO A 167 -13.26 -7.67 -30.25
CA PRO A 167 -13.58 -6.30 -29.85
C PRO A 167 -13.79 -6.19 -28.33
N GLY A 168 -13.23 -5.15 -27.73
CA GLY A 168 -13.22 -4.94 -26.28
C GLY A 168 -12.21 -5.79 -25.49
N LEU A 169 -11.98 -7.05 -25.87
CA LEU A 169 -11.04 -7.95 -25.16
C LEU A 169 -9.60 -7.86 -25.67
N GLY A 170 -9.42 -7.47 -26.93
CA GLY A 170 -8.13 -7.35 -27.59
C GLY A 170 -7.68 -8.64 -28.31
N ILE A 171 -6.37 -8.82 -28.43
CA ILE A 171 -5.77 -9.93 -29.20
C ILE A 171 -5.26 -11.08 -28.36
N MET A 172 -5.38 -12.29 -28.91
CA MET A 172 -4.90 -13.52 -28.30
C MET A 172 -4.24 -14.44 -29.33
N GLY A 173 -3.09 -14.99 -28.97
CA GLY A 173 -2.36 -15.95 -29.81
C GLY A 173 -2.71 -17.39 -29.44
N PHE A 174 -2.95 -18.22 -30.45
CA PHE A 174 -3.21 -19.65 -30.33
C PHE A 174 -2.26 -20.44 -31.23
N ALA A 175 -1.84 -21.61 -30.79
CA ALA A 175 -0.96 -22.47 -31.58
C ALA A 175 -1.66 -23.00 -32.84
N THR A 176 -2.97 -23.25 -32.77
CA THR A 176 -3.81 -23.74 -33.87
C THR A 176 -5.24 -23.22 -33.75
N GLN A 177 -6.00 -23.21 -34.86
CA GLN A 177 -7.43 -22.88 -34.86
C GLN A 177 -8.25 -23.80 -33.94
N ALA A 178 -7.95 -25.11 -33.92
CA ALA A 178 -8.65 -26.06 -33.08
C ALA A 178 -8.49 -25.74 -31.58
N LEU A 179 -7.29 -25.33 -31.15
CA LEU A 179 -7.04 -24.92 -29.76
C LEU A 179 -7.79 -23.63 -29.40
N MET A 180 -7.89 -22.70 -30.36
CA MET A 180 -8.67 -21.48 -30.21
C MET A 180 -10.15 -21.80 -29.98
N LEU A 181 -10.79 -22.60 -30.85
CA LEU A 181 -12.20 -22.96 -30.72
C LEU A 181 -12.49 -23.72 -29.41
N ALA A 182 -11.64 -24.69 -29.04
CA ALA A 182 -11.78 -25.39 -27.76
C ALA A 182 -11.66 -24.46 -26.54
N THR A 183 -10.79 -23.44 -26.62
CA THR A 183 -10.62 -22.45 -25.55
C THR A 183 -11.84 -21.54 -25.42
N LEU A 184 -12.37 -21.07 -26.56
CA LEU A 184 -13.57 -20.23 -26.60
C LEU A 184 -14.81 -20.97 -26.11
N ALA A 185 -15.00 -22.24 -26.47
CA ALA A 185 -16.08 -23.07 -25.94
C ALA A 185 -16.01 -23.17 -24.41
N ARG A 186 -14.81 -23.35 -23.84
CA ARG A 186 -14.63 -23.34 -22.38
C ARG A 186 -14.99 -21.98 -21.77
N TRP A 187 -14.65 -20.88 -22.42
CA TRP A 187 -14.97 -19.54 -21.93
C TRP A 187 -16.47 -19.25 -21.98
N LEU A 188 -17.18 -19.68 -23.02
CA LEU A 188 -18.64 -19.59 -23.10
C LEU A 188 -19.34 -20.37 -21.98
N ASN A 189 -18.72 -21.44 -21.46
CA ASN A 189 -19.23 -22.21 -20.33
C ASN A 189 -18.75 -21.72 -18.95
N THR A 190 -17.96 -20.64 -18.89
CA THR A 190 -17.46 -20.09 -17.63
C THR A 190 -18.21 -18.80 -17.32
N ALA A 191 -19.05 -18.81 -16.27
CA ALA A 191 -19.94 -17.69 -15.94
C ALA A 191 -19.23 -16.31 -15.90
N THR A 192 -18.00 -16.24 -15.40
CA THR A 192 -17.23 -14.98 -15.31
C THR A 192 -16.64 -14.50 -16.64
N LEU A 193 -16.58 -15.34 -17.67
CA LEU A 193 -15.97 -15.04 -18.98
C LEU A 193 -17.00 -14.98 -20.12
N GLN A 194 -18.15 -15.61 -19.92
CA GLN A 194 -19.23 -15.72 -20.90
C GLN A 194 -19.74 -14.36 -21.36
N ASP A 195 -20.02 -13.44 -20.42
CA ASP A 195 -20.56 -12.11 -20.71
C ASP A 195 -19.68 -11.31 -21.68
N ALA A 196 -18.36 -11.40 -21.53
CA ALA A 196 -17.43 -10.65 -22.35
C ALA A 196 -17.40 -11.14 -23.81
N LEU A 197 -17.55 -12.46 -24.02
CA LEU A 197 -17.67 -13.05 -25.35
C LEU A 197 -19.03 -12.72 -25.98
N LEU A 198 -20.11 -12.92 -25.23
CA LEU A 198 -21.47 -12.66 -25.70
C LEU A 198 -21.71 -11.18 -26.01
N ASN A 199 -20.95 -10.26 -25.41
CA ASN A 199 -21.03 -8.83 -25.74
C ASN A 199 -20.85 -8.55 -27.24
N THR A 200 -20.10 -9.39 -27.96
CA THR A 200 -19.89 -9.26 -29.41
C THR A 200 -21.10 -9.71 -30.25
N MET A 201 -22.06 -10.43 -29.67
CA MET A 201 -23.30 -10.84 -30.34
C MET A 201 -24.37 -9.77 -30.22
N GLU A 202 -25.35 -9.72 -31.12
CA GLU A 202 -26.48 -8.78 -31.03
C GLU A 202 -27.28 -8.95 -29.72
N ARG A 203 -27.79 -7.85 -29.19
CA ARG A 203 -28.43 -7.79 -27.87
C ARG A 203 -29.67 -8.69 -27.77
N ARG A 204 -30.39 -8.87 -28.88
CA ARG A 204 -31.52 -9.81 -28.97
C ARG A 204 -31.13 -11.24 -28.57
N HIS A 205 -29.98 -11.71 -29.04
CA HIS A 205 -29.47 -13.06 -28.77
C HIS A 205 -28.95 -13.17 -27.34
N GLN A 206 -28.28 -12.13 -26.84
CA GLN A 206 -27.86 -12.05 -25.44
C GLN A 206 -29.06 -12.11 -24.49
N ASP A 207 -30.10 -11.31 -24.73
CA ASP A 207 -31.28 -11.27 -23.88
C ASP A 207 -32.06 -12.61 -23.91
N GLN A 208 -32.08 -13.32 -25.05
CA GLN A 208 -32.66 -14.66 -25.15
C GLN A 208 -31.87 -15.69 -24.34
N LEU A 209 -30.55 -15.73 -24.49
CA LEU A 209 -29.69 -16.63 -23.69
C LEU A 209 -29.82 -16.34 -22.20
N PHE A 210 -29.87 -15.06 -21.83
CA PHE A 210 -30.05 -14.65 -20.44
C PHE A 210 -31.40 -15.10 -19.88
N LYS A 211 -32.48 -15.03 -20.66
CA LYS A 211 -33.79 -15.58 -20.26
C LYS A 211 -33.72 -17.08 -20.00
N ILE A 212 -33.04 -17.84 -20.86
CA ILE A 212 -32.86 -19.30 -20.69
C ILE A 212 -32.05 -19.60 -19.42
N ILE A 213 -30.98 -18.86 -19.16
CA ILE A 213 -30.11 -19.07 -17.99
C ILE A 213 -30.84 -18.72 -16.68
N GLN A 214 -31.74 -17.74 -16.69
CA GLN A 214 -32.48 -17.30 -15.51
C GLN A 214 -33.73 -18.14 -15.20
N ASP A 215 -34.26 -18.84 -16.20
CA ASP A 215 -35.41 -19.71 -16.02
C ASP A 215 -34.98 -21.03 -15.37
N ALA A 216 -35.53 -21.34 -14.19
CA ALA A 216 -35.18 -22.53 -13.44
C ALA A 216 -35.60 -23.84 -14.15
N ASP A 217 -36.55 -23.75 -15.09
CA ASP A 217 -37.10 -24.89 -15.82
C ASP A 217 -36.39 -25.11 -17.17
N LEU A 218 -35.51 -24.20 -17.60
CA LEU A 218 -34.73 -24.31 -18.83
C LEU A 218 -33.27 -24.63 -18.52
N TYR A 219 -32.65 -25.46 -19.37
CA TYR A 219 -31.23 -25.81 -19.27
C TYR A 219 -30.54 -25.44 -20.58
N LEU A 220 -29.56 -24.54 -20.50
CA LEU A 220 -28.68 -24.25 -21.63
C LEU A 220 -27.62 -25.35 -21.70
N GLU A 221 -27.60 -26.09 -22.81
CA GLU A 221 -26.56 -27.10 -23.03
C GLU A 221 -25.17 -26.45 -23.09
N PRO A 222 -24.13 -27.09 -22.53
CA PRO A 222 -22.77 -26.54 -22.58
C PRO A 222 -22.26 -26.43 -24.02
N PHE A 223 -21.76 -25.26 -24.39
CA PHE A 223 -21.15 -25.04 -25.71
C PHE A 223 -19.93 -25.95 -25.92
N LYS A 224 -19.84 -26.55 -27.10
CA LYS A 224 -18.73 -27.37 -27.55
C LYS A 224 -17.94 -26.63 -28.63
N ALA A 225 -16.76 -27.17 -28.96
CA ALA A 225 -15.94 -26.60 -30.03
C ALA A 225 -16.60 -26.72 -31.42
N GLU A 226 -17.50 -27.71 -31.60
CA GLU A 226 -18.29 -27.94 -32.81
C GLU A 226 -19.37 -26.88 -33.03
N ASP A 227 -19.85 -26.24 -31.96
CA ASP A 227 -20.81 -25.12 -32.01
C ASP A 227 -20.14 -23.81 -32.45
N LEU A 228 -18.80 -23.78 -32.56
CA LEU A 228 -18.03 -22.62 -32.99
C LEU A 228 -17.47 -22.85 -34.38
N GLN A 229 -17.81 -21.97 -35.31
CA GLN A 229 -17.40 -22.09 -36.71
C GLN A 229 -16.63 -20.87 -37.20
N LEU A 230 -15.62 -21.13 -38.03
CA LEU A 230 -14.87 -20.10 -38.73
C LEU A 230 -15.35 -20.02 -40.17
N GLN A 231 -15.84 -18.84 -40.58
CA GLN A 231 -16.28 -18.60 -41.96
C GLN A 231 -15.30 -17.67 -42.67
N PRO A 232 -14.80 -18.03 -43.87
CA PRO A 232 -13.85 -17.19 -44.60
C PRO A 232 -14.41 -15.80 -44.92
N VAL A 233 -13.61 -14.76 -44.67
CA VAL A 233 -13.96 -13.38 -45.03
C VAL A 233 -13.54 -13.13 -46.47
N THR A 234 -14.52 -12.88 -47.35
CA THR A 234 -14.30 -12.68 -48.80
C THR A 234 -14.09 -11.21 -49.19
N THR A 235 -14.35 -10.28 -48.27
CA THR A 235 -14.12 -8.84 -48.43
C THR A 235 -12.82 -8.43 -47.74
N THR A 236 -12.45 -7.15 -47.79
CA THR A 236 -11.31 -6.65 -47.02
C THR A 236 -11.55 -6.84 -45.52
N PRO A 237 -10.67 -7.55 -44.77
CA PRO A 237 -10.99 -8.04 -43.42
C PRO A 237 -11.39 -6.96 -42.41
N PHE A 238 -10.69 -5.83 -42.40
CA PHE A 238 -10.97 -4.74 -41.46
C PHE A 238 -12.21 -3.91 -41.82
N MET A 239 -12.59 -3.84 -43.10
CA MET A 239 -13.89 -3.29 -43.47
C MET A 239 -15.01 -4.23 -43.02
N HIS A 240 -14.85 -5.55 -43.20
CA HIS A 240 -15.82 -6.53 -42.70
C HIS A 240 -16.03 -6.40 -41.18
N VAL A 241 -14.94 -6.33 -40.41
CA VAL A 241 -14.99 -6.13 -38.95
C VAL A 241 -15.80 -4.88 -38.58
N LEU A 242 -15.49 -3.74 -39.20
CA LEU A 242 -16.18 -2.49 -38.89
C LEU A 242 -17.66 -2.56 -39.29
N ASP A 243 -17.97 -3.12 -40.46
CA ASP A 243 -19.34 -3.24 -40.96
C ASP A 243 -20.19 -4.12 -40.04
N ARG A 244 -19.63 -5.23 -39.53
CA ARG A 244 -20.33 -6.08 -38.56
C ARG A 244 -20.57 -5.38 -37.24
N LEU A 245 -19.62 -4.56 -36.75
CA LEU A 245 -19.83 -3.75 -35.55
C LEU A 245 -20.91 -2.69 -35.75
N LEU A 246 -20.92 -1.98 -36.89
CA LEU A 246 -21.94 -0.97 -37.20
C LEU A 246 -23.33 -1.62 -37.40
N ASN A 247 -23.41 -2.78 -38.04
CA ASN A 247 -24.65 -3.55 -38.15
C ASN A 247 -25.17 -3.99 -36.78
N LYS A 248 -24.28 -4.45 -35.89
CA LYS A 248 -24.64 -4.75 -34.51
C LYS A 248 -25.17 -3.50 -33.79
N GLN A 249 -24.52 -2.34 -33.92
CA GLN A 249 -25.00 -1.08 -33.33
C GLN A 249 -26.43 -0.80 -33.75
N ARG A 250 -26.68 -0.85 -35.07
CA ARG A 250 -27.99 -0.60 -35.67
C ARG A 250 -29.05 -1.56 -35.12
N ASN A 251 -28.74 -2.85 -35.05
CA ASN A 251 -29.66 -3.88 -34.59
C ASN A 251 -29.92 -3.78 -33.08
N ASP A 252 -28.91 -3.41 -32.29
CA ASP A 252 -29.05 -3.19 -30.85
C ASP A 252 -29.89 -1.94 -30.54
N ILE A 253 -29.75 -0.86 -31.31
CA ILE A 253 -30.59 0.34 -31.20
C ILE A 253 -32.04 -0.01 -31.50
N ARG A 254 -32.30 -0.72 -32.60
CA ARG A 254 -33.65 -1.17 -32.95
C ARG A 254 -34.26 -2.04 -31.85
N HIS A 255 -33.52 -3.04 -31.37
CA HIS A 255 -33.97 -3.93 -30.29
C HIS A 255 -34.24 -3.16 -28.99
N ALA A 256 -33.43 -2.16 -28.65
CA ALA A 256 -33.66 -1.31 -27.48
C ALA A 256 -34.94 -0.47 -27.62
N CYS A 257 -35.25 0.02 -28.82
CA CYS A 257 -36.50 0.74 -29.11
C CYS A 257 -37.73 -0.18 -29.07
N GLU A 258 -37.64 -1.41 -29.57
CA GLU A 258 -38.77 -2.33 -29.71
C GLU A 258 -39.12 -3.11 -28.43
N ARG A 259 -38.32 -2.95 -27.36
CA ARG A 259 -38.45 -3.73 -26.12
C ARG A 259 -39.79 -3.47 -25.40
N PRO A 260 -40.67 -4.47 -25.26
CA PRO A 260 -42.01 -4.28 -24.69
C PRO A 260 -42.00 -4.11 -23.16
N ASP A 261 -40.93 -4.56 -22.49
CA ASP A 261 -40.89 -4.74 -21.04
C ASP A 261 -40.51 -3.46 -20.25
N THR A 262 -40.25 -2.34 -20.94
CA THR A 262 -39.69 -1.12 -20.33
C THR A 262 -40.68 0.04 -20.42
N GLU A 263 -41.58 0.21 -19.45
CA GLU A 263 -42.53 1.34 -19.42
C GLU A 263 -41.87 2.65 -18.95
N ASP A 264 -40.79 2.58 -18.18
CA ASP A 264 -40.09 3.76 -17.70
C ASP A 264 -39.27 4.43 -18.83
N ARG A 265 -39.60 5.71 -19.06
CA ARG A 265 -38.98 6.55 -20.08
C ARG A 265 -37.47 6.72 -19.85
N ALA A 266 -37.04 6.90 -18.60
CA ALA A 266 -35.63 7.10 -18.27
C ALA A 266 -34.81 5.83 -18.53
N THR A 267 -35.33 4.68 -18.10
CA THR A 267 -34.72 3.37 -18.37
C THR A 267 -34.64 3.09 -19.87
N ARG A 268 -35.68 3.42 -20.65
CA ARG A 268 -35.67 3.24 -22.11
C ARG A 268 -34.63 4.12 -22.79
N GLN A 269 -34.52 5.38 -22.39
CA GLN A 269 -33.48 6.28 -22.88
C GLN A 269 -32.07 5.72 -22.60
N ALA A 270 -31.84 5.22 -21.39
CA ALA A 270 -30.56 4.62 -21.00
C ALA A 270 -30.22 3.36 -21.83
N LEU A 271 -31.21 2.50 -22.13
CA LEU A 271 -31.02 1.32 -22.98
C LEU A 271 -30.64 1.68 -24.41
N ILE A 272 -31.32 2.66 -25.00
CA ILE A 272 -31.00 3.15 -26.36
C ILE A 272 -29.60 3.76 -26.37
N GLN A 273 -29.27 4.59 -25.37
CA GLN A 273 -27.94 5.18 -25.27
C GLN A 273 -26.85 4.10 -25.10
N ALA A 274 -27.09 3.08 -24.29
CA ALA A 274 -26.14 1.98 -24.12
C ALA A 274 -25.92 1.16 -25.41
N ALA A 275 -26.95 1.05 -26.27
CA ALA A 275 -26.84 0.44 -27.59
C ALA A 275 -26.01 1.30 -28.56
N ILE A 276 -26.20 2.63 -28.53
CA ILE A 276 -25.39 3.59 -29.29
C ILE A 276 -23.92 3.51 -28.85
N ASP A 277 -23.66 3.51 -27.55
CA ASP A 277 -22.29 3.50 -27.00
C ASP A 277 -21.54 2.17 -27.24
N MET A 278 -22.25 1.09 -27.58
CA MET A 278 -21.73 -0.25 -27.85
C MET A 278 -20.71 -0.77 -26.84
N ARG A 279 -20.97 -0.64 -25.52
CA ARG A 279 -20.18 -1.23 -24.40
C ARG A 279 -18.68 -1.43 -24.68
N GLY A 280 -17.99 -0.39 -25.18
CA GLY A 280 -16.55 -0.41 -25.42
C GLY A 280 -16.04 -1.35 -26.53
N LEU A 281 -16.92 -1.80 -27.44
CA LEU A 281 -16.57 -2.64 -28.60
C LEU A 281 -15.92 -1.83 -29.75
N LEU A 282 -16.25 -0.53 -29.86
CA LEU A 282 -15.59 0.37 -30.80
C LEU A 282 -14.31 0.95 -30.18
N GLY A 283 -13.16 0.44 -30.63
CA GLY A 283 -11.85 0.96 -30.27
C GLY A 283 -11.19 0.28 -29.07
N PRO A 284 -10.06 0.86 -28.59
CA PRO A 284 -9.20 0.19 -27.61
C PRO A 284 -9.56 0.47 -26.14
N ALA A 285 -10.61 1.25 -25.85
CA ALA A 285 -10.91 1.72 -24.49
C ALA A 285 -11.03 0.59 -23.46
N TYR A 286 -11.93 -0.36 -23.71
CA TYR A 286 -12.19 -1.47 -22.79
C TYR A 286 -10.99 -2.43 -22.68
N MET A 287 -10.28 -2.65 -23.79
CA MET A 287 -9.04 -3.45 -23.80
C MET A 287 -7.95 -2.82 -22.94
N LEU A 288 -7.78 -1.49 -23.01
CA LEU A 288 -6.80 -0.75 -22.20
C LEU A 288 -7.14 -0.81 -20.71
N GLU A 289 -8.43 -0.71 -20.34
CA GLU A 289 -8.88 -0.89 -18.95
C GLU A 289 -8.60 -2.30 -18.42
N LEU A 290 -8.93 -3.33 -19.20
CA LEU A 290 -8.62 -4.72 -18.85
C LEU A 290 -7.12 -4.96 -18.69
N ARG A 291 -6.31 -4.35 -19.55
CA ARG A 291 -4.85 -4.36 -19.43
C ARG A 291 -4.40 -3.69 -18.13
N GLU A 292 -4.92 -2.52 -17.79
CA GLU A 292 -4.58 -1.84 -16.52
C GLU A 292 -4.93 -2.69 -15.29
N LEU A 293 -6.12 -3.28 -15.27
CA LEU A 293 -6.57 -4.17 -14.19
C LEU A 293 -5.64 -5.38 -14.07
N THR A 294 -5.31 -6.02 -15.18
CA THR A 294 -4.40 -7.17 -15.24
C THR A 294 -3.00 -6.78 -14.75
N ASN A 295 -2.50 -5.61 -15.16
CA ASN A 295 -1.21 -5.09 -14.71
C ASN A 295 -1.20 -4.79 -13.21
N ARG A 296 -2.26 -4.17 -12.66
CA ARG A 296 -2.40 -3.95 -11.21
C ARG A 296 -2.44 -5.27 -10.45
N GLN A 297 -3.19 -6.26 -10.93
CA GLN A 297 -3.25 -7.58 -10.30
C GLN A 297 -1.88 -8.26 -10.28
N ARG A 298 -1.12 -8.19 -11.38
CA ARG A 298 0.26 -8.71 -11.42
C ARG A 298 1.19 -7.98 -10.46
N GLN A 299 1.09 -6.65 -10.39
CA GLN A 299 1.88 -5.84 -9.45
C GLN A 299 1.56 -6.22 -8.00
N TYR A 300 0.27 -6.31 -7.66
CA TYR A 300 -0.18 -6.76 -6.36
C TYR A 300 0.37 -8.16 -6.03
N HIS A 301 0.21 -9.12 -6.94
CA HIS A 301 0.70 -10.47 -6.71
C HIS A 301 2.23 -10.51 -6.54
N ARG A 302 2.99 -9.62 -7.20
CA ARG A 302 4.45 -9.51 -7.00
C ARG A 302 4.81 -8.90 -5.65
N SER A 303 4.06 -7.91 -5.19
CA SER A 303 4.30 -7.27 -3.90
C SER A 303 3.91 -8.15 -2.71
N LEU A 304 3.17 -9.24 -2.95
CA LEU A 304 2.92 -10.23 -1.92
C LEU A 304 4.22 -10.90 -1.46
N PRO A 305 4.34 -11.22 -0.16
CA PRO A 305 5.41 -12.08 0.34
C PRO A 305 5.39 -13.46 -0.34
N ASP A 306 6.56 -14.07 -0.52
CA ASP A 306 6.68 -15.34 -1.24
C ASP A 306 5.90 -16.48 -0.59
N TRP A 307 5.83 -16.51 0.75
CA TRP A 307 5.05 -17.49 1.48
C TRP A 307 3.54 -17.40 1.19
N MET A 308 3.01 -16.21 0.87
CA MET A 308 1.61 -16.04 0.47
C MET A 308 1.39 -16.51 -0.98
N LYS A 309 2.39 -16.35 -1.86
CA LYS A 309 2.29 -16.77 -3.26
C LYS A 309 2.25 -18.30 -3.41
N ILE A 310 2.96 -19.01 -2.53
CA ILE A 310 3.06 -20.48 -2.56
C ILE A 310 2.03 -21.18 -1.66
N ALA A 311 1.34 -20.43 -0.80
CA ALA A 311 0.32 -20.99 0.08
C ALA A 311 -0.89 -21.52 -0.69
N SER A 312 -1.52 -22.56 -0.16
CA SER A 312 -2.80 -23.02 -0.70
C SER A 312 -3.90 -21.99 -0.46
N GLU A 313 -4.89 -21.94 -1.36
CA GLU A 313 -6.04 -21.05 -1.20
C GLU A 313 -6.79 -21.31 0.11
N ALA A 314 -6.89 -22.59 0.53
CA ALA A 314 -7.51 -22.97 1.79
C ALA A 314 -6.74 -22.45 3.02
N ASP A 315 -5.40 -22.51 3.02
CA ASP A 315 -4.59 -21.94 4.11
C ASP A 315 -4.73 -20.41 4.15
N LEU A 316 -4.75 -19.74 2.97
CA LEU A 316 -4.95 -18.28 2.89
C LEU A 316 -6.33 -17.86 3.42
N GLN A 317 -7.39 -18.58 3.08
CA GLN A 317 -8.74 -18.32 3.60
C GLN A 317 -8.81 -18.52 5.11
N THR A 318 -8.17 -19.58 5.64
CA THR A 318 -8.12 -19.86 7.08
C THR A 318 -7.34 -18.78 7.82
N TYR A 319 -6.19 -18.36 7.28
CA TYR A 319 -5.40 -17.27 7.84
C TYR A 319 -6.16 -15.94 7.85
N ALA A 320 -6.84 -15.60 6.74
CA ALA A 320 -7.66 -14.40 6.66
C ALA A 320 -8.81 -14.41 7.68
N TRP A 321 -9.43 -15.57 7.93
CA TRP A 321 -10.45 -15.72 8.97
C TRP A 321 -9.90 -15.44 10.37
N HIS A 322 -8.71 -15.96 10.70
CA HIS A 322 -8.05 -15.71 11.99
C HIS A 322 -7.62 -14.26 12.16
N LEU A 323 -7.17 -13.59 11.10
CA LEU A 323 -6.86 -12.16 11.14
C LEU A 323 -8.10 -11.32 11.46
N ARG A 324 -9.23 -11.58 10.79
CA ARG A 324 -10.49 -10.87 11.10
C ARG A 324 -10.92 -11.04 12.55
N HIS A 325 -10.84 -12.27 13.08
CA HIS A 325 -11.16 -12.55 14.49
C HIS A 325 -10.22 -11.83 15.46
N TYR A 326 -8.94 -11.69 15.11
CA TYR A 326 -8.01 -10.88 15.89
C TYR A 326 -8.40 -9.40 15.85
N ASP A 327 -8.70 -8.85 14.68
CA ASP A 327 -9.09 -7.44 14.52
C ASP A 327 -10.40 -7.13 15.28
N GLU A 328 -11.40 -8.01 15.20
CA GLU A 328 -12.65 -7.92 15.97
C GLU A 328 -12.41 -7.96 17.48
N ALA A 329 -11.58 -8.90 17.96
CA ALA A 329 -11.23 -9.00 19.38
C ALA A 329 -10.44 -7.78 19.87
N HIS A 330 -9.55 -7.24 19.02
CA HIS A 330 -8.76 -6.05 19.32
C HIS A 330 -9.66 -4.80 19.41
N ALA A 331 -10.58 -4.63 18.46
CA ALA A 331 -11.57 -3.55 18.49
C ALA A 331 -12.49 -3.64 19.73
N ALA A 332 -12.96 -4.84 20.08
CA ALA A 332 -13.74 -5.07 21.29
C ALA A 332 -12.95 -4.72 22.56
N MET A 333 -11.67 -5.12 22.63
CA MET A 333 -10.79 -4.78 23.75
C MET A 333 -10.62 -3.26 23.91
N LEU A 334 -10.35 -2.55 22.80
CA LEU A 334 -10.21 -1.09 22.83
C LEU A 334 -11.51 -0.42 23.28
N SER A 335 -12.66 -0.91 22.82
CA SER A 335 -13.97 -0.41 23.25
C SER A 335 -14.22 -0.63 24.75
N VAL A 336 -13.80 -1.78 25.29
CA VAL A 336 -13.98 -2.13 26.71
C VAL A 336 -13.01 -1.35 27.61
N LEU A 337 -11.76 -1.16 27.20
CA LEU A 337 -10.81 -0.32 27.95
C LEU A 337 -11.24 1.15 27.90
N GLY A 338 -11.78 1.61 26.77
CA GLY A 338 -12.22 2.99 26.58
C GLY A 338 -11.14 3.99 27.00
N SER A 339 -11.50 4.88 27.92
CA SER A 339 -10.60 5.89 28.48
C SER A 339 -9.39 5.33 29.23
N ALA A 340 -9.35 4.04 29.59
CA ALA A 340 -8.21 3.45 30.30
C ALA A 340 -7.04 3.07 29.36
N ALA A 341 -7.25 3.15 28.05
CA ALA A 341 -6.25 2.77 27.05
C ALA A 341 -5.02 3.70 27.09
N SER A 342 -5.21 5.01 27.27
CA SER A 342 -4.12 6.00 27.34
C SER A 342 -4.54 7.24 28.14
N PRO A 343 -3.57 8.02 28.68
CA PRO A 343 -3.89 9.25 29.41
C PRO A 343 -4.61 10.29 28.54
N GLU A 344 -4.31 10.34 27.24
CA GLU A 344 -4.97 11.25 26.29
C GLU A 344 -6.45 10.89 26.09
N HIS A 345 -6.76 9.60 25.91
CA HIS A 345 -8.17 9.15 25.81
C HIS A 345 -8.92 9.36 27.12
N PHE A 346 -8.24 9.19 28.27
CA PHE A 346 -8.82 9.52 29.57
C PHE A 346 -9.17 11.00 29.69
N ALA A 347 -8.21 11.86 29.38
CA ALA A 347 -8.40 13.29 29.47
C ALA A 347 -9.46 13.79 28.48
N GLU A 348 -9.41 13.32 27.23
CA GLU A 348 -10.40 13.62 26.19
C GLU A 348 -11.82 13.25 26.63
N ALA A 349 -12.04 12.01 27.08
CA ALA A 349 -13.36 11.58 27.50
C ALA A 349 -13.89 12.41 28.67
N ARG A 350 -13.03 12.71 29.66
CA ARG A 350 -13.41 13.48 30.85
C ARG A 350 -13.72 14.94 30.51
N LEU A 351 -12.91 15.57 29.65
CA LEU A 351 -13.10 16.92 29.17
C LEU A 351 -14.35 17.03 28.30
N ARG A 352 -14.58 16.08 27.39
CA ARG A 352 -15.77 16.08 26.52
C ARG A 352 -17.06 16.01 27.33
N THR A 353 -17.12 15.12 28.34
CA THR A 353 -18.25 15.08 29.27
C THR A 353 -18.40 16.40 30.03
N ARG A 354 -17.32 16.94 30.59
CA ARG A 354 -17.37 18.21 31.35
C ARG A 354 -17.84 19.39 30.48
N LEU A 355 -17.34 19.51 29.26
CA LEU A 355 -17.73 20.56 28.33
C LEU A 355 -19.20 20.42 27.90
N ALA A 356 -19.67 19.19 27.65
CA ALA A 356 -21.06 18.94 27.31
C ALA A 356 -22.00 19.28 28.48
N ASP A 357 -21.63 18.91 29.70
CA ASP A 357 -22.42 19.16 30.91
C ASP A 357 -22.49 20.66 31.26
N ASP A 358 -21.36 21.39 31.17
CA ASP A 358 -21.28 22.79 31.56
C ASP A 358 -21.75 23.76 30.45
N LEU A 359 -21.44 23.44 29.19
CA LEU A 359 -21.66 24.35 28.04
C LEU A 359 -22.79 23.90 27.11
N GLY A 360 -23.29 22.66 27.25
CA GLY A 360 -24.35 22.12 26.39
C GLY A 360 -23.90 21.79 24.96
N HIS A 361 -22.60 21.75 24.69
CA HIS A 361 -22.02 21.49 23.38
C HIS A 361 -21.12 20.26 23.38
N ASP A 362 -21.29 19.39 22.38
CA ASP A 362 -20.42 18.24 22.15
C ASP A 362 -19.16 18.67 21.38
N LEU A 363 -18.23 19.30 22.09
CA LEU A 363 -16.97 19.78 21.53
C LEU A 363 -15.90 18.68 21.63
N ASP A 364 -15.12 18.51 20.56
CA ASP A 364 -13.93 17.65 20.59
C ASP A 364 -12.76 18.38 21.27
N PRO A 365 -12.28 17.91 22.44
CA PRO A 365 -11.15 18.53 23.13
C PRO A 365 -9.84 18.48 22.35
N ARG A 366 -9.66 17.55 21.40
CA ARG A 366 -8.44 17.48 20.57
C ARG A 366 -8.43 18.52 19.46
N ALA A 367 -9.61 18.89 18.96
CA ALA A 367 -9.78 19.94 17.95
C ALA A 367 -9.58 21.35 18.52
N LEU A 368 -9.62 21.49 19.85
CA LEU A 368 -9.37 22.75 20.55
C LEU A 368 -7.88 23.00 20.74
N THR A 369 -7.38 24.06 20.10
CA THR A 369 -5.99 24.52 20.23
C THR A 369 -5.94 25.76 21.13
N ILE A 370 -5.06 25.71 22.14
CA ILE A 370 -4.78 26.78 23.09
C ILE A 370 -3.40 27.32 22.80
N ASP A 371 -3.32 28.58 22.38
CA ASP A 371 -2.09 29.29 22.09
C ASP A 371 -1.92 30.42 23.09
N THR A 372 -0.95 30.29 23.97
CA THR A 372 -0.67 31.28 25.02
C THR A 372 0.67 31.94 24.74
N ARG A 373 0.68 33.27 24.64
CA ARG A 373 1.92 34.05 24.60
C ARG A 373 2.35 34.37 26.02
N ARG A 374 3.56 33.92 26.38
CA ARG A 374 4.16 34.09 27.70
C ARG A 374 5.41 34.94 27.65
N THR A 375 5.87 35.40 28.80
CA THR A 375 7.10 36.17 28.97
C THR A 375 8.16 35.42 29.77
N LEU A 376 9.43 35.50 29.35
CA LEU A 376 10.56 34.93 30.09
C LEU A 376 10.89 35.80 31.31
N PRO A 377 10.95 35.22 32.53
CA PRO A 377 11.21 36.00 33.75
C PRO A 377 12.54 36.77 33.74
N SER A 378 13.58 36.22 33.09
CA SER A 378 14.94 36.78 33.13
C SER A 378 15.23 37.82 32.05
N THR A 379 14.58 37.73 30.88
CA THR A 379 14.89 38.58 29.71
C THR A 379 13.71 39.43 29.25
N SER A 380 12.50 39.17 29.76
CA SER A 380 11.24 39.76 29.28
C SER A 380 10.93 39.50 27.79
N GLU A 381 11.70 38.61 27.15
CA GLU A 381 11.39 38.16 25.79
C GLU A 381 10.14 37.29 25.82
N THR A 382 9.35 37.37 24.74
CA THR A 382 8.14 36.57 24.62
C THR A 382 8.44 35.22 23.98
N TYR A 383 7.63 34.22 24.33
CA TYR A 383 7.58 32.92 23.68
C TYR A 383 6.13 32.44 23.63
N ARG A 384 5.82 31.45 22.78
CA ARG A 384 4.46 30.90 22.64
C ARG A 384 4.42 29.45 23.08
N VAL A 385 3.35 29.10 23.78
CA VAL A 385 3.01 27.73 24.16
C VAL A 385 1.72 27.38 23.45
N THR A 386 1.81 26.49 22.46
CA THR A 386 0.66 25.99 21.71
C THR A 386 0.44 24.52 22.04
N CYS A 387 -0.76 24.16 22.48
CA CYS A 387 -1.12 22.78 22.82
C CYS A 387 -2.63 22.55 22.60
N SER A 388 -3.02 21.28 22.50
CA SER A 388 -4.44 20.90 22.54
C SER A 388 -5.01 21.02 23.95
N LEU A 389 -6.34 21.05 24.09
CA LEU A 389 -6.97 21.08 25.42
C LEU A 389 -6.63 19.82 26.23
N VAL A 390 -6.50 18.68 25.57
CA VAL A 390 -6.09 17.41 26.18
C VAL A 390 -4.69 17.52 26.78
N GLU A 391 -3.73 18.05 26.03
CA GLU A 391 -2.36 18.24 26.51
C GLU A 391 -2.30 19.24 27.67
N LEU A 392 -3.02 20.37 27.56
CA LEU A 392 -3.08 21.36 28.63
C LEU A 392 -3.64 20.75 29.93
N ALA A 393 -4.67 19.90 29.84
CA ALA A 393 -5.26 19.24 31.00
C ALA A 393 -4.36 18.14 31.60
N LEU A 394 -3.50 17.51 30.80
CA LEU A 394 -2.51 16.54 31.29
C LEU A 394 -1.27 17.22 31.86
N TYR A 395 -0.82 18.33 31.29
CA TYR A 395 0.39 19.02 31.72
C TYR A 395 0.15 20.03 32.84
N SER A 396 -1.08 20.55 32.99
CA SER A 396 -1.50 21.59 33.94
C SER A 396 -1.17 23.03 33.47
N LEU A 397 -1.67 24.01 34.23
CA LEU A 397 -1.42 25.45 34.10
C LEU A 397 -0.06 25.87 34.71
N HIS A 398 0.36 27.11 34.46
CA HIS A 398 1.46 27.78 35.19
C HIS A 398 1.00 28.33 36.55
N PRO A 399 1.94 28.72 37.43
CA PRO A 399 1.60 29.45 38.65
C PRO A 399 0.82 30.72 38.32
N GLU A 400 -0.24 31.00 39.10
CA GLU A 400 -1.06 32.21 39.00
C GLU A 400 -1.82 32.40 37.67
N ASP A 401 -1.92 31.38 36.82
CA ASP A 401 -2.69 31.45 35.57
C ASP A 401 -4.18 31.75 35.82
N GLU A 402 -4.72 31.47 37.01
CA GLU A 402 -6.10 31.86 37.39
C GLU A 402 -6.24 33.31 37.86
N SER A 403 -5.13 33.99 38.14
CA SER A 403 -5.14 35.35 38.67
C SER A 403 -5.47 36.37 37.58
N ALA A 404 -6.23 37.40 37.92
CA ALA A 404 -6.49 38.51 37.02
C ALA A 404 -5.18 39.18 36.58
N GLY A 405 -5.00 39.39 35.27
CA GLY A 405 -3.79 39.96 34.70
C GLY A 405 -2.69 38.95 34.37
N SER A 406 -2.96 37.64 34.46
CA SER A 406 -2.01 36.60 34.07
C SER A 406 -1.85 36.51 32.55
N ASP A 407 -0.68 36.06 32.09
CA ASP A 407 -0.41 35.81 30.66
C ASP A 407 -1.45 34.83 30.06
N PHE A 408 -1.93 33.86 30.84
CA PHE A 408 -2.92 32.89 30.37
C PHE A 408 -4.33 33.51 30.21
N LEU A 409 -4.78 34.38 31.11
CA LEU A 409 -6.09 35.01 30.93
C LEU A 409 -6.07 36.09 29.85
N ASP A 410 -4.99 36.87 29.77
CA ASP A 410 -4.94 38.06 28.93
C ASP A 410 -4.36 37.79 27.53
N HIS A 411 -3.57 36.72 27.37
CA HIS A 411 -2.80 36.46 26.15
C HIS A 411 -2.96 35.04 25.57
N THR A 412 -4.05 34.35 25.94
CA THR A 412 -4.44 33.08 25.33
C THR A 412 -5.48 33.25 24.23
N VAL A 413 -5.25 32.59 23.11
CA VAL A 413 -6.19 32.46 22.00
C VAL A 413 -6.64 30.99 21.90
N ILE A 414 -7.95 30.78 21.88
CA ILE A 414 -8.57 29.45 21.72
C ILE A 414 -9.14 29.35 20.31
N THR A 415 -8.85 28.26 19.61
CA THR A 415 -9.37 27.97 18.28
C THR A 415 -9.92 26.55 18.21
N LEU A 416 -10.93 26.34 17.36
CA LEU A 416 -11.50 25.03 17.05
C LEU A 416 -11.22 24.72 15.57
N ASP A 417 -10.51 23.63 15.28
CA ASP A 417 -10.06 23.27 13.92
C ASP A 417 -9.34 24.43 13.19
N GLY A 418 -8.52 25.17 13.94
CA GLY A 418 -7.77 26.34 13.43
C GLY A 418 -8.61 27.58 13.15
N LYS A 419 -9.91 27.58 13.50
CA LYS A 419 -10.81 28.74 13.34
C LYS A 419 -11.11 29.39 14.70
N PRO A 420 -11.39 30.70 14.74
CA PRO A 420 -11.89 31.35 15.95
C PRO A 420 -13.18 30.68 16.44
N LEU A 421 -13.37 30.64 17.76
CA LEU A 421 -14.61 30.12 18.36
C LEU A 421 -15.83 30.92 17.90
N ASP A 422 -16.93 30.21 17.65
CA ASP A 422 -18.23 30.84 17.38
C ASP A 422 -18.75 31.55 18.64
N ALA A 423 -19.58 32.58 18.45
CA ALA A 423 -20.20 33.34 19.53
C ALA A 423 -21.03 32.44 20.47
N ALA A 424 -21.61 31.35 19.94
CA ALA A 424 -22.31 30.33 20.71
C ALA A 424 -21.41 29.66 21.76
N CYS A 425 -20.10 29.53 21.49
CA CYS A 425 -19.11 28.95 22.39
C CYS A 425 -18.39 30.00 23.25
N SER A 426 -18.91 31.22 23.37
CA SER A 426 -18.25 32.32 24.12
C SER A 426 -18.03 32.05 25.61
N ALA A 427 -18.77 31.10 26.20
CA ALA A 427 -18.55 30.60 27.55
C ALA A 427 -17.24 29.80 27.70
N LEU A 428 -16.72 29.22 26.59
CA LEU A 428 -15.41 28.59 26.52
C LEU A 428 -14.32 29.67 26.39
N ASN A 429 -13.83 30.15 27.52
CA ASN A 429 -12.78 31.18 27.61
C ASN A 429 -11.62 30.71 28.50
N PRO A 430 -10.47 31.42 28.51
CA PRO A 430 -9.31 31.02 29.30
C PRO A 430 -9.61 30.88 30.80
N ALA A 431 -10.44 31.74 31.39
CA ALA A 431 -10.79 31.66 32.81
C ALA A 431 -11.59 30.38 33.14
N TYR A 432 -12.54 30.00 32.27
CA TYR A 432 -13.26 28.75 32.39
C TYR A 432 -12.31 27.55 32.25
N LEU A 433 -11.43 27.54 31.23
CA LEU A 433 -10.46 26.46 31.04
C LEU A 433 -9.54 26.31 32.24
N ALA A 434 -9.05 27.42 32.80
CA ALA A 434 -8.19 27.40 33.97
C ALA A 434 -8.88 26.73 35.17
N GLY A 435 -10.15 27.07 35.42
CA GLY A 435 -10.96 26.44 36.47
C GLY A 435 -11.15 24.94 36.25
N VAL A 436 -11.50 24.52 35.03
CA VAL A 436 -11.71 23.10 34.69
C VAL A 436 -10.42 22.29 34.86
N ILE A 437 -9.28 22.81 34.39
CA ILE A 437 -8.00 22.10 34.47
C ILE A 437 -7.54 21.94 35.92
N ASP A 438 -7.68 22.98 36.75
CA ASP A 438 -7.33 22.88 38.17
C ASP A 438 -8.23 21.90 38.93
N GLU A 439 -9.52 21.86 38.62
CA GLU A 439 -10.46 20.94 39.28
C GLU A 439 -10.14 19.47 38.97
N LEU A 440 -9.88 19.15 37.70
CA LEU A 440 -9.84 17.77 37.22
C LEU A 440 -8.52 17.00 37.51
N ASP A 441 -7.37 17.67 37.61
CA ASP A 441 -6.03 17.07 37.90
C ASP A 441 -5.77 15.73 37.18
N LEU A 442 -6.12 15.66 35.88
CA LEU A 442 -6.32 14.41 35.13
C LEU A 442 -5.08 13.50 35.10
N ARG A 443 -3.88 14.10 35.04
CA ARG A 443 -2.62 13.34 35.04
C ARG A 443 -2.40 12.59 36.36
N ALA A 444 -2.81 13.17 37.49
CA ALA A 444 -2.69 12.51 38.79
C ALA A 444 -3.73 11.40 38.96
N GLU A 445 -4.95 11.58 38.44
CA GLU A 445 -6.04 10.61 38.57
C GLU A 445 -5.89 9.38 37.65
N PHE A 446 -5.28 9.55 36.47
CA PHE A 446 -5.23 8.52 35.43
C PHE A 446 -4.64 7.18 35.91
N GLY A 447 -3.55 7.21 36.69
CA GLY A 447 -2.87 5.98 37.12
C GLY A 447 -3.77 5.05 37.94
N GLU A 448 -4.55 5.61 38.87
CA GLU A 448 -5.54 4.86 39.66
C GLU A 448 -6.70 4.35 38.79
N PHE A 449 -7.18 5.19 37.87
CA PHE A 449 -8.24 4.84 36.95
C PHE A 449 -7.85 3.66 36.05
N GLN A 450 -6.68 3.74 35.41
CA GLN A 450 -6.13 2.69 34.56
C GLN A 450 -5.96 1.40 35.37
N ARG A 451 -5.36 1.46 36.57
CA ARG A 451 -5.20 0.27 37.41
C ARG A 451 -6.52 -0.41 37.72
N LYS A 452 -7.55 0.35 38.12
CA LYS A 452 -8.88 -0.20 38.42
C LYS A 452 -9.52 -0.84 37.18
N ALA A 453 -9.43 -0.20 36.02
CA ALA A 453 -9.96 -0.74 34.78
C ALA A 453 -9.31 -2.07 34.39
N TYR A 454 -7.98 -2.18 34.49
CA TYR A 454 -7.27 -3.43 34.19
C TYR A 454 -7.46 -4.52 35.24
N GLN A 455 -7.86 -4.17 36.47
CA GLN A 455 -8.19 -5.14 37.52
C GLN A 455 -9.58 -5.75 37.39
N GLN A 456 -10.48 -5.14 36.59
CA GLN A 456 -11.82 -5.68 36.37
C GLN A 456 -11.76 -7.05 35.69
N GLU A 457 -12.46 -8.03 36.26
CA GLU A 457 -12.40 -9.42 35.78
C GLU A 457 -12.84 -9.56 34.31
N HIS A 458 -13.86 -8.79 33.89
CA HIS A 458 -14.30 -8.77 32.50
C HIS A 458 -13.18 -8.32 31.54
N ASN A 459 -12.46 -7.25 31.88
CA ASN A 459 -11.38 -6.70 31.05
C ASN A 459 -10.19 -7.67 30.99
N ARG A 460 -9.88 -8.34 32.11
CA ARG A 460 -8.85 -9.40 32.15
C ARG A 460 -9.20 -10.59 31.26
N GLN A 461 -10.47 -11.00 31.24
CA GLN A 461 -10.95 -12.05 30.35
C GLN A 461 -10.83 -11.65 28.87
N MET A 462 -11.15 -10.40 28.53
CA MET A 462 -10.98 -9.88 27.17
C MET A 462 -9.51 -9.81 26.74
N LEU A 463 -8.59 -9.38 27.63
CA LEU A 463 -7.14 -9.41 27.35
C LEU A 463 -6.65 -10.83 27.07
N CYS A 464 -7.11 -11.81 27.86
CA CYS A 464 -6.76 -13.22 27.66
C CYS A 464 -7.29 -13.74 26.31
N ALA A 465 -8.55 -13.41 25.97
CA ALA A 465 -9.14 -13.77 24.69
C ALA A 465 -8.39 -13.16 23.50
N LEU A 466 -7.99 -11.88 23.60
CA LEU A 466 -7.17 -11.19 22.60
C LEU A 466 -5.78 -11.84 22.45
N ALA A 467 -5.12 -12.18 23.56
CA ALA A 467 -3.85 -12.87 23.52
C ALA A 467 -3.96 -14.23 22.80
N ARG A 468 -5.07 -14.95 23.00
CA ARG A 468 -5.34 -16.24 22.33
C ARG A 468 -5.58 -16.08 20.83
N THR A 469 -6.41 -15.13 20.40
CA THR A 469 -6.67 -14.89 18.96
C THR A 469 -5.39 -14.45 18.25
N ARG A 470 -4.61 -13.58 18.89
CA ARG A 470 -3.29 -13.15 18.41
C ARG A 470 -2.34 -14.32 18.23
N LEU A 471 -2.18 -15.15 19.25
CA LEU A 471 -1.32 -16.33 19.23
C LEU A 471 -1.70 -17.28 18.08
N THR A 472 -2.99 -17.47 17.85
CA THR A 472 -3.51 -18.34 16.79
C THR A 472 -3.21 -17.77 15.40
N ALA A 473 -3.48 -16.47 15.18
CA ALA A 473 -3.20 -15.82 13.91
C ALA A 473 -1.70 -15.81 13.58
N GLN A 474 -0.84 -15.51 14.56
CA GLN A 474 0.61 -15.53 14.40
C GLN A 474 1.15 -16.96 14.20
N GLY A 475 0.56 -17.96 14.85
CA GLY A 475 0.93 -19.36 14.64
C GLY A 475 0.64 -19.84 13.22
N TRP A 476 -0.50 -19.43 12.64
CA TRP A 476 -0.80 -19.69 11.23
C TRP A 476 0.19 -19.01 10.28
N ALA A 477 0.49 -17.74 10.51
CA ALA A 477 1.51 -17.03 9.74
C ALA A 477 2.87 -17.75 9.82
N ALA A 478 3.28 -18.18 11.03
CA ALA A 478 4.54 -18.89 11.24
C ALA A 478 4.60 -20.26 10.53
N LYS A 479 3.49 -21.02 10.54
CA LYS A 479 3.35 -22.27 9.75
C LYS A 479 3.54 -21.99 8.26
N MET A 480 2.84 -20.98 7.72
CA MET A 480 2.87 -20.66 6.29
C MET A 480 4.23 -20.10 5.85
N GLN A 481 4.91 -19.36 6.73
CA GLN A 481 6.25 -18.82 6.51
C GLN A 481 7.36 -19.89 6.67
N GLY A 482 7.03 -21.10 7.15
CA GLY A 482 8.01 -22.15 7.42
C GLY A 482 8.90 -21.88 8.63
N HIS A 483 8.53 -20.93 9.50
CA HIS A 483 9.24 -20.66 10.75
C HIS A 483 9.11 -21.82 11.76
N ILE A 484 8.01 -22.57 11.65
CA ILE A 484 7.72 -23.78 12.42
C ILE A 484 7.14 -24.85 11.50
N GLN A 485 7.32 -26.12 11.85
CA GLN A 485 6.76 -27.23 11.08
C GLN A 485 5.25 -27.36 11.30
N PRO A 486 4.49 -27.98 10.37
CA PRO A 486 3.06 -28.24 10.59
C PRO A 486 2.76 -29.02 11.87
N GLY A 487 3.64 -29.96 12.26
CA GLY A 487 3.54 -30.69 13.52
C GLY A 487 3.81 -29.83 14.77
N ASP A 488 4.67 -28.82 14.64
CA ASP A 488 4.89 -27.83 15.69
C ASP A 488 3.64 -26.96 15.89
N PHE A 489 3.05 -26.48 14.78
CA PHE A 489 1.80 -25.72 14.85
C PHE A 489 0.66 -26.56 15.43
N ALA A 490 0.53 -27.83 15.06
CA ALA A 490 -0.48 -28.73 15.62
C ALA A 490 -0.34 -28.88 17.15
N MET A 491 0.88 -28.89 17.69
CA MET A 491 1.12 -28.90 19.14
C MET A 491 0.60 -27.62 19.81
N VAL A 492 0.88 -26.45 19.23
CA VAL A 492 0.37 -25.18 19.77
C VAL A 492 -1.15 -25.14 19.68
N ALA A 493 -1.72 -25.47 18.52
CA ALA A 493 -3.16 -25.47 18.28
C ALA A 493 -3.92 -26.44 19.23
N ALA A 494 -3.34 -27.59 19.55
CA ALA A 494 -3.92 -28.54 20.50
C ALA A 494 -4.05 -27.95 21.92
N LEU A 495 -3.09 -27.12 22.34
CA LEU A 495 -3.08 -26.50 23.66
C LEU A 495 -3.93 -25.22 23.72
N THR A 496 -4.12 -24.53 22.60
CA THR A 496 -4.87 -23.25 22.53
C THR A 496 -6.35 -23.41 22.17
N GLY A 497 -6.77 -24.59 21.70
CA GLY A 497 -8.15 -24.87 21.30
C GLY A 497 -9.12 -25.11 22.47
N PRO A 498 -10.44 -24.91 22.28
CA PRO A 498 -11.45 -25.09 23.33
C PRO A 498 -11.58 -26.55 23.83
N ALA A 499 -11.08 -27.53 23.07
CA ALA A 499 -11.03 -28.95 23.46
C ALA A 499 -9.81 -29.32 24.35
N ALA A 500 -8.97 -28.35 24.75
CA ALA A 500 -7.73 -28.57 25.50
C ALA A 500 -7.88 -29.28 26.85
N ARG A 501 -9.10 -29.46 27.38
CA ARG A 501 -9.35 -30.22 28.63
C ARG A 501 -9.01 -31.72 28.53
N ALA A 502 -8.80 -32.26 27.33
CA ALA A 502 -8.31 -33.61 27.10
C ALA A 502 -6.85 -33.63 26.55
N SER A 503 -6.04 -32.63 26.91
CA SER A 503 -4.66 -32.51 26.42
C SER A 503 -3.77 -33.69 26.84
N ASP A 504 -2.91 -34.11 25.91
CA ASP A 504 -1.79 -35.02 26.15
C ASP A 504 -1.00 -34.55 27.39
N PRO A 505 -0.86 -35.36 28.46
CA PRO A 505 -0.13 -34.97 29.67
C PRO A 505 1.36 -34.67 29.42
N ALA A 506 1.89 -35.09 28.26
CA ALA A 506 3.22 -34.75 27.79
C ALA A 506 3.38 -33.29 27.34
N LEU A 507 2.27 -32.59 27.06
CA LEU A 507 2.26 -31.22 26.58
C LEU A 507 2.11 -30.23 27.73
N ARG A 508 2.98 -29.21 27.75
CA ARG A 508 3.03 -28.16 28.79
C ARG A 508 3.12 -26.79 28.15
N VAL A 509 2.49 -25.80 28.78
CA VAL A 509 2.69 -24.38 28.48
C VAL A 509 3.44 -23.76 29.64
N GLN A 510 4.54 -23.07 29.34
CA GLN A 510 5.46 -22.53 30.33
C GLN A 510 5.78 -21.05 30.02
N GLN A 511 6.03 -20.26 31.06
CA GLN A 511 6.60 -18.92 30.93
C GLN A 511 8.12 -18.96 31.16
N ILE A 512 8.84 -18.04 30.54
CA ILE A 512 10.28 -17.89 30.75
C ILE A 512 10.52 -16.91 31.90
N LYS A 513 11.38 -17.31 32.84
CA LYS A 513 11.93 -16.45 33.89
C LYS A 513 13.43 -16.33 33.70
N LEU A 514 13.92 -15.09 33.61
CA LEU A 514 15.34 -14.78 33.49
C LEU A 514 15.98 -14.48 34.85
N ASN A 515 17.20 -14.97 35.03
CA ASN A 515 18.06 -14.69 36.19
C ASN A 515 17.39 -14.94 37.55
N ASN A 516 16.52 -15.95 37.62
CA ASN A 516 15.72 -16.30 38.78
C ASN A 516 14.92 -15.10 39.39
N ARG A 517 14.66 -14.04 38.62
CA ARG A 517 13.93 -12.86 39.11
C ARG A 517 12.84 -12.42 38.14
N ASN A 518 13.18 -12.28 36.87
CA ASN A 518 12.38 -11.53 35.91
C ASN A 518 11.50 -12.46 35.08
N VAL A 519 10.19 -12.45 35.30
CA VAL A 519 9.25 -13.19 34.44
C VAL A 519 9.04 -12.41 33.15
N MET A 520 9.25 -13.05 32.02
CA MET A 520 9.16 -12.41 30.70
C MET A 520 7.70 -12.31 30.27
N ALA A 521 7.19 -11.08 30.13
CA ALA A 521 5.79 -10.83 29.82
C ALA A 521 5.40 -11.06 28.35
N ARG A 522 6.36 -11.28 27.46
CA ARG A 522 6.13 -11.49 26.03
C ARG A 522 6.76 -12.78 25.49
N LEU A 523 7.24 -13.66 26.37
CA LEU A 523 7.76 -14.98 26.03
C LEU A 523 6.92 -16.12 26.63
N LEU A 524 6.44 -17.02 25.78
CA LEU A 524 5.79 -18.28 26.16
C LEU A 524 6.48 -19.46 25.48
N VAL A 525 6.44 -20.63 26.12
CA VAL A 525 7.04 -21.86 25.60
C VAL A 525 6.02 -22.99 25.65
N PHE A 526 5.79 -23.62 24.51
CA PHE A 526 5.01 -24.85 24.39
C PHE A 526 5.98 -26.02 24.32
N ARG A 527 5.93 -26.91 25.30
CA ARG A 527 6.87 -28.01 25.49
C ARG A 527 6.19 -29.35 25.34
N LYS A 528 6.83 -30.27 24.63
CA LYS A 528 6.51 -31.70 24.62
C LYS A 528 7.58 -32.49 25.35
N GLN A 529 7.16 -33.31 26.31
CA GLN A 529 8.01 -34.25 27.04
C GLN A 529 7.81 -35.68 26.53
N GLY A 530 8.87 -36.48 26.50
CA GLY A 530 8.80 -37.90 26.21
C GLY A 530 8.44 -38.73 27.45
N ALA A 531 8.32 -40.04 27.27
CA ALA A 531 7.98 -41.00 28.34
C ALA A 531 8.94 -40.99 29.55
N GLU A 532 10.18 -40.53 29.36
CA GLU A 532 11.20 -40.38 30.41
C GLU A 532 11.26 -38.96 31.01
N GLY A 533 10.32 -38.07 30.67
CA GLY A 533 10.33 -36.66 31.07
C GLY A 533 11.33 -35.78 30.30
N ARG A 534 12.10 -36.36 29.37
CA ARG A 534 13.03 -35.62 28.49
C ARG A 534 12.28 -34.72 27.51
N THR A 535 12.78 -33.51 27.28
CA THR A 535 12.25 -32.61 26.26
C THR A 535 12.40 -33.23 24.87
N GLN A 536 11.29 -33.32 24.14
CA GLN A 536 11.28 -33.74 22.73
C GLN A 536 11.20 -32.55 21.78
N ARG A 537 10.45 -31.51 22.17
CA ARG A 537 10.24 -30.32 21.34
C ARG A 537 9.87 -29.13 22.21
N LEU A 538 10.36 -27.95 21.85
CA LEU A 538 10.03 -26.65 22.44
C LEU A 538 9.62 -25.70 21.32
N ILE A 539 8.54 -24.96 21.50
CA ILE A 539 8.16 -23.86 20.63
C ILE A 539 8.08 -22.61 21.49
N MET A 540 9.04 -21.71 21.29
CA MET A 540 9.02 -20.39 21.91
C MET A 540 8.20 -19.44 21.05
N VAL A 541 7.31 -18.70 21.71
CA VAL A 541 6.56 -17.59 21.14
C VAL A 541 7.09 -16.32 21.76
N ALA A 542 7.62 -15.43 20.92
CA ALA A 542 8.16 -14.13 21.30
C ALA A 542 7.30 -13.03 20.65
N THR A 543 6.23 -12.62 21.34
CA THR A 543 5.32 -11.59 20.81
C THR A 543 6.02 -10.24 20.79
N ASP A 544 5.83 -9.46 19.73
CA ASP A 544 6.45 -8.13 19.54
C ASP A 544 7.99 -8.13 19.49
N ALA A 545 8.61 -9.29 19.25
CA ALA A 545 10.05 -9.37 19.05
C ALA A 545 10.46 -8.62 17.77
N PRO A 546 11.58 -7.88 17.77
CA PRO A 546 12.14 -7.27 16.56
C PRO A 546 12.37 -8.32 15.46
N GLY A 547 11.71 -8.14 14.31
CA GLY A 547 11.79 -9.03 13.15
C GLY A 547 10.45 -9.68 12.79
N GLN A 548 10.48 -10.70 11.93
CA GLN A 548 9.28 -11.39 11.41
C GLN A 548 9.06 -12.78 12.02
N GLN A 549 10.01 -13.28 12.83
CA GLN A 549 9.98 -14.65 13.36
C GLN A 549 9.53 -14.69 14.82
N TYR A 550 8.22 -14.60 15.05
CA TYR A 550 7.61 -14.66 16.39
C TYR A 550 7.57 -16.07 16.99
N PHE A 551 7.66 -17.11 16.17
CA PHE A 551 7.69 -18.50 16.61
C PHE A 551 9.04 -19.12 16.25
N LYS A 552 9.66 -19.76 17.24
CA LYS A 552 10.92 -20.49 17.08
C LYS A 552 10.80 -21.87 17.69
N ALA A 553 11.18 -22.89 16.96
CA ALA A 553 11.14 -24.27 17.43
C ALA A 553 12.55 -24.79 17.74
N PHE A 554 12.67 -25.59 18.81
CA PHE A 554 13.92 -26.15 19.30
C PHE A 554 13.72 -27.60 19.73
N ASP A 555 14.76 -28.41 19.63
CA ASP A 555 14.76 -29.80 20.08
C ASP A 555 15.22 -29.93 21.54
N THR A 556 15.97 -28.95 22.05
CA THR A 556 16.55 -28.99 23.40
C THR A 556 16.47 -27.64 24.11
N GLU A 557 16.45 -27.67 25.45
CA GLU A 557 16.51 -26.46 26.28
C GLU A 557 17.81 -25.68 26.05
N THR A 558 18.91 -26.36 25.73
CA THR A 558 20.20 -25.73 25.42
C THR A 558 20.15 -24.89 24.14
N GLN A 559 19.43 -25.33 23.11
CA GLN A 559 19.25 -24.53 21.89
C GLN A 559 18.45 -23.25 22.18
N LEU A 560 17.37 -23.34 22.95
CA LEU A 560 16.60 -22.18 23.39
C LEU A 560 17.47 -21.22 24.23
N LEU A 561 18.27 -21.77 25.15
CA LEU A 561 19.21 -20.99 25.96
C LEU A 561 20.20 -20.22 25.08
N HIS A 562 20.82 -20.89 24.10
CA HIS A 562 21.75 -20.24 23.18
C HIS A 562 21.08 -19.16 22.33
N GLU A 563 19.82 -19.35 21.92
CA GLU A 563 19.07 -18.34 21.20
C GLU A 563 18.88 -17.07 22.04
N VAL A 564 18.40 -17.20 23.28
CA VAL A 564 18.17 -16.05 24.18
C VAL A 564 19.49 -15.39 24.58
N VAL A 565 20.57 -16.15 24.77
CA VAL A 565 21.90 -15.58 24.98
C VAL A 565 22.38 -14.83 23.73
N GLY A 566 22.12 -15.37 22.53
CA GLY A 566 22.46 -14.74 21.26
C GLY A 566 21.77 -13.39 21.05
N TRP A 567 20.58 -13.20 21.62
CA TRP A 567 19.87 -11.91 21.59
C TRP A 567 20.64 -10.77 22.27
N THR A 568 21.54 -11.08 23.21
CA THR A 568 22.36 -10.06 23.88
C THR A 568 23.33 -9.33 22.94
N ALA A 569 23.62 -9.91 21.77
CA ALA A 569 24.47 -9.30 20.74
C ALA A 569 23.76 -8.20 19.93
N SER A 570 22.42 -8.12 19.98
CA SER A 570 21.64 -7.15 19.21
C SER A 570 21.01 -6.09 20.13
N PRO A 571 21.31 -4.80 19.95
CA PRO A 571 20.71 -3.73 20.75
C PRO A 571 19.17 -3.73 20.73
N SER A 572 18.55 -4.05 19.59
CA SER A 572 17.09 -4.10 19.47
C SER A 572 16.49 -5.24 20.29
N MET A 573 17.13 -6.41 20.31
CA MET A 573 16.68 -7.55 21.10
C MET A 573 16.97 -7.37 22.59
N VAL A 574 18.06 -6.69 22.96
CA VAL A 574 18.34 -6.30 24.35
C VAL A 574 17.23 -5.37 24.87
N ASN A 575 16.88 -4.34 24.11
CA ASN A 575 15.76 -3.45 24.47
C ASN A 575 14.46 -4.24 24.59
N TYR A 576 14.17 -5.16 23.66
CA TYR A 576 13.01 -6.05 23.74
C TYR A 576 12.98 -6.90 25.02
N LEU A 577 14.11 -7.38 25.52
CA LEU A 577 14.18 -8.12 26.79
C LEU A 577 13.98 -7.20 28.00
N LEU A 578 14.46 -5.96 27.94
CA LEU A 578 14.29 -4.96 29.01
C LEU A 578 12.85 -4.44 29.10
N ASP A 579 12.18 -4.26 27.96
CA ASP A 579 10.78 -3.80 27.89
C ASP A 579 9.78 -4.85 28.41
N GLN A 580 10.26 -6.06 28.71
CA GLN A 580 9.48 -7.15 29.31
C GLN A 580 9.56 -7.22 30.83
N VAL A 581 10.20 -6.23 31.48
CA VAL A 581 10.25 -6.14 32.95
C VAL A 581 9.85 -4.74 33.42
N GLU A 582 9.46 -4.67 34.68
CA GLU A 582 9.18 -3.42 35.39
C GLU A 582 10.40 -2.48 35.36
N VAL A 583 10.15 -1.17 35.37
CA VAL A 583 11.16 -0.12 35.15
C VAL A 583 12.30 -0.20 36.17
N ASP A 584 11.98 -0.52 37.42
CA ASP A 584 12.93 -0.65 38.53
C ASP A 584 13.89 -1.86 38.38
N ALA A 585 13.45 -2.92 37.71
CA ALA A 585 14.23 -4.12 37.44
C ALA A 585 15.16 -4.01 36.22
N ARG A 586 14.93 -3.03 35.34
CA ARG A 586 15.66 -2.90 34.06
C ARG A 586 17.14 -2.66 34.20
N ALA A 587 17.57 -1.80 35.12
CA ALA A 587 18.98 -1.47 35.28
C ALA A 587 19.81 -2.72 35.64
N ALA A 588 19.31 -3.53 36.58
CA ALA A 588 19.96 -4.77 36.99
C ALA A 588 19.97 -5.83 35.88
N LEU A 589 18.89 -5.94 35.10
CA LEU A 589 18.85 -6.84 33.96
C LEU A 589 19.80 -6.36 32.84
N ALA A 590 19.86 -5.06 32.56
CA ALA A 590 20.73 -4.49 31.53
C ALA A 590 22.20 -4.79 31.80
N GLU A 591 22.66 -4.59 33.04
CA GLU A 591 24.03 -4.93 33.46
C GLU A 591 24.36 -6.40 33.17
N GLN A 592 23.43 -7.31 33.46
CA GLN A 592 23.59 -8.74 33.24
C GLN A 592 23.62 -9.09 31.74
N LEU A 593 22.73 -8.50 30.95
CA LEU A 593 22.71 -8.72 29.49
C LEU A 593 23.99 -8.18 28.84
N THR A 594 24.51 -7.04 29.30
CA THR A 594 25.82 -6.50 28.87
C THR A 594 26.96 -7.45 29.24
N ALA A 595 26.96 -7.99 30.46
CA ALA A 595 27.97 -8.97 30.88
C ALA A 595 27.93 -10.25 30.01
N LEU A 596 26.73 -10.71 29.64
CA LEU A 596 26.54 -11.88 28.77
C LEU A 596 26.96 -11.61 27.32
N ALA A 597 26.74 -10.39 26.82
CA ALA A 597 27.21 -9.99 25.49
C ALA A 597 28.74 -10.01 25.39
N LEU A 598 29.43 -9.58 26.47
CA LEU A 598 30.89 -9.64 26.55
C LEU A 598 31.42 -11.05 26.77
N LYS A 599 30.71 -11.85 27.57
CA LYS A 599 31.08 -13.23 27.90
C LYS A 599 29.83 -14.12 27.89
N PRO A 600 29.59 -14.90 26.80
CA PRO A 600 28.38 -15.70 26.62
C PRO A 600 28.42 -17.00 27.43
N GLN A 601 28.65 -16.87 28.75
CA GLN A 601 28.59 -17.95 29.73
C GLN A 601 27.45 -17.66 30.69
N PRO A 602 26.21 -18.11 30.38
CA PRO A 602 25.06 -17.90 31.26
C PRO A 602 25.25 -18.61 32.59
N SER A 603 24.67 -18.04 33.66
CA SER A 603 24.53 -18.74 34.93
C SER A 603 23.64 -19.97 34.75
N LYS A 604 23.79 -20.98 35.62
CA LYS A 604 23.00 -22.23 35.55
C LYS A 604 21.48 -21.98 35.55
N ASP A 605 21.05 -20.92 36.24
CA ASP A 605 19.66 -20.51 36.40
C ASP A 605 19.29 -19.27 35.56
N PHE A 606 20.04 -19.02 34.46
CA PHE A 606 19.76 -17.90 33.57
C PHE A 606 18.35 -17.99 32.96
N ILE A 607 17.92 -19.17 32.52
CA ILE A 607 16.54 -19.45 32.09
C ILE A 607 15.92 -20.48 33.02
N GLN A 608 14.72 -20.16 33.49
CA GLN A 608 13.84 -21.08 34.20
C GLN A 608 12.47 -21.11 33.54
N PHE A 609 11.84 -22.28 33.53
CA PHE A 609 10.49 -22.46 33.02
C PHE A 609 9.48 -22.50 34.17
N ILE A 610 8.45 -21.68 34.10
CA ILE A 610 7.35 -21.65 35.06
C ILE A 610 6.20 -22.45 34.46
N ASP A 611 5.85 -23.58 35.08
CA ASP A 611 4.73 -24.42 34.65
C ASP A 611 3.36 -23.80 34.95
N HIS A 612 2.44 -23.99 34.00
CA HIS A 612 1.03 -23.63 34.16
C HIS A 612 0.15 -24.88 33.99
N ALA A 613 -1.00 -24.88 34.65
CA ALA A 613 -1.94 -26.00 34.62
C ALA A 613 -2.53 -26.22 33.21
N ASP A 614 -2.82 -25.13 32.50
CA ASP A 614 -3.35 -25.11 31.14
C ASP A 614 -2.97 -23.82 30.41
N CYS A 615 -3.28 -23.75 29.12
CA CYS A 615 -2.97 -22.60 28.28
C CYS A 615 -3.73 -21.33 28.71
N GLU A 616 -4.96 -21.44 29.20
CA GLU A 616 -5.73 -20.28 29.67
C GLU A 616 -5.09 -19.67 30.92
N SER A 617 -4.61 -20.48 31.85
CA SER A 617 -3.87 -20.05 33.03
C SER A 617 -2.55 -19.37 32.65
N ALA A 618 -1.84 -19.94 31.67
CA ALA A 618 -0.62 -19.35 31.13
C ALA A 618 -0.88 -17.99 30.46
N LEU A 619 -1.92 -17.88 29.62
CA LEU A 619 -2.31 -16.64 28.95
C LEU A 619 -2.79 -15.59 29.95
N ARG A 620 -3.55 -15.98 30.98
CA ARG A 620 -3.94 -15.06 32.06
C ARG A 620 -2.72 -14.51 32.79
N ARG A 621 -1.76 -15.37 33.16
CA ARG A 621 -0.54 -14.89 33.79
C ARG A 621 0.29 -14.03 32.84
N PHE A 622 0.33 -14.37 31.56
CA PHE A 622 1.00 -13.60 30.52
C PHE A 622 0.43 -12.18 30.40
N THR A 623 -0.89 -12.04 30.36
CA THR A 623 -1.56 -10.72 30.33
C THR A 623 -1.41 -9.96 31.64
N ASP A 624 -1.35 -10.65 32.78
CA ASP A 624 -1.11 -10.02 34.09
C ASP A 624 0.30 -9.39 34.16
N GLU A 625 1.33 -10.08 33.67
CA GLU A 625 2.69 -9.51 33.63
C GLU A 625 2.79 -8.33 32.64
N GLN A 626 2.12 -8.41 31.48
CA GLN A 626 2.04 -7.28 30.55
C GLN A 626 1.37 -6.05 31.18
N THR A 627 0.29 -6.29 31.94
CA THR A 627 -0.40 -5.24 32.68
C THR A 627 0.50 -4.62 33.75
N ARG A 628 1.29 -5.40 34.48
CA ARG A 628 2.25 -4.86 35.47
C ARG A 628 3.28 -3.95 34.84
N ILE A 629 3.84 -4.35 33.70
CA ILE A 629 4.82 -3.52 32.97
C ILE A 629 4.17 -2.23 32.49
N LEU A 630 2.97 -2.31 31.91
CA LEU A 630 2.21 -1.12 31.49
C LEU A 630 2.01 -0.14 32.65
N LEU A 631 1.59 -0.65 33.83
CA LEU A 631 1.39 0.18 35.01
C LEU A 631 2.71 0.73 35.58
N SER A 632 3.81 -0.02 35.47
CA SER A 632 5.16 0.41 35.86
C SER A 632 5.67 1.54 34.96
N GLU A 633 5.45 1.45 33.65
CA GLU A 633 5.75 2.53 32.70
C GLU A 633 4.89 3.76 32.96
N GLN A 634 3.60 3.57 33.25
CA GLN A 634 2.74 4.68 33.65
C GLN A 634 3.26 5.38 34.92
N ALA A 635 3.71 4.61 35.92
CA ALA A 635 4.32 5.17 37.14
C ALA A 635 5.66 5.86 36.87
N ARG A 636 6.39 5.49 35.82
CA ARG A 636 7.59 6.23 35.38
C ARG A 636 7.22 7.57 34.75
N HIS A 637 6.12 7.67 34.02
CA HIS A 637 5.64 8.92 33.41
C HIS A 637 4.98 9.87 34.42
N THR A 638 4.32 9.33 35.45
CA THR A 638 3.80 10.10 36.60
C THR A 638 4.36 9.53 37.90
N PRO A 639 5.60 9.91 38.28
CA PRO A 639 6.28 9.36 39.45
C PRO A 639 5.63 9.71 40.79
N ASP A 640 5.94 8.93 41.83
CA ASP A 640 5.47 9.18 43.20
C ASP A 640 5.87 10.54 43.77
N TRP A 641 7.00 11.12 43.33
CA TRP A 641 7.37 12.47 43.74
C TRP A 641 6.40 13.50 43.15
N TYR A 642 5.93 13.30 41.92
CA TYR A 642 4.95 14.18 41.28
C TYR A 642 3.63 14.10 42.03
N LEU A 643 3.13 12.88 42.30
CA LEU A 643 1.88 12.66 43.03
C LEU A 643 1.91 13.24 44.46
N ARG A 644 3.08 13.25 45.12
CA ARG A 644 3.27 13.82 46.47
C ARG A 644 3.53 15.34 46.46
N ALA A 645 4.03 15.89 45.36
CA ALA A 645 4.25 17.33 45.23
C ALA A 645 2.91 18.08 45.26
N SER A 646 2.93 19.29 45.82
CA SER A 646 1.76 20.18 45.79
C SER A 646 1.48 20.62 44.35
N ARG A 647 0.24 21.01 44.05
CA ARG A 647 -0.11 21.57 42.73
C ARG A 647 0.79 22.75 42.36
N ALA A 648 1.04 23.67 43.30
CA ALA A 648 1.94 24.81 43.09
C ALA A 648 3.34 24.37 42.61
N GLN A 649 3.94 23.37 43.27
CA GLN A 649 5.27 22.85 42.89
C GLN A 649 5.28 22.22 41.50
N ARG A 650 4.22 21.47 41.13
CA ARG A 650 4.10 20.87 39.79
C ARG A 650 4.01 21.95 38.71
N ARG A 651 3.24 23.01 38.97
CA ARG A 651 3.09 24.14 38.05
C ARG A 651 4.37 24.95 37.90
N GLU A 652 5.10 25.18 38.99
CA GLU A 652 6.43 25.81 38.95
C GLU A 652 7.40 25.03 38.06
N LEU A 653 7.43 23.69 38.20
CA LEU A 653 8.29 22.84 37.36
C LEU A 653 7.90 22.94 35.87
N LEU A 654 6.61 22.87 35.55
CA LEU A 654 6.13 23.02 34.18
C LEU A 654 6.50 24.38 33.58
N ALA A 655 6.30 25.45 34.36
CA ALA A 655 6.63 26.80 33.94
C ALA A 655 8.13 26.95 33.63
N LEU A 656 8.98 26.35 34.46
CA LEU A 656 10.43 26.31 34.22
C LEU A 656 10.78 25.52 32.95
N GLU A 657 10.21 24.33 32.75
CA GLU A 657 10.45 23.52 31.55
C GLU A 657 10.06 24.26 30.27
N GLN A 658 8.89 24.89 30.25
CA GLN A 658 8.43 25.66 29.09
C GLN A 658 9.22 26.95 28.88
N ALA A 659 9.64 27.62 29.96
CA ALA A 659 10.52 28.79 29.86
C ALA A 659 11.90 28.42 29.32
N ILE A 660 12.48 27.28 29.71
CA ILE A 660 13.74 26.77 29.14
C ILE A 660 13.56 26.49 27.64
N GLY A 661 12.47 25.83 27.25
CA GLY A 661 12.14 25.58 25.85
C GLY A 661 12.02 26.89 25.05
N GLY A 662 11.23 27.85 25.55
CA GLY A 662 11.07 29.16 24.91
C GLY A 662 12.38 29.95 24.81
N ALA A 663 13.23 29.91 25.84
CA ALA A 663 14.55 30.53 25.80
C ALA A 663 15.48 29.87 24.78
N LEU A 664 15.42 28.53 24.66
CA LEU A 664 16.18 27.78 23.67
C LEU A 664 15.71 28.12 22.25
N ASP A 665 14.41 28.18 22.01
CA ASP A 665 13.83 28.53 20.72
C ASP A 665 14.19 29.96 20.32
N ASN A 666 14.07 30.92 21.25
CA ASN A 666 14.50 32.30 21.05
C ASN A 666 15.99 32.40 20.73
N TYR A 667 16.83 31.62 21.41
CA TYR A 667 18.26 31.56 21.13
C TYR A 667 18.55 30.96 19.74
N GLN A 668 17.89 29.86 19.38
CA GLN A 668 18.05 29.19 18.09
C GLN A 668 17.56 30.05 16.92
N ALA A 669 16.57 30.92 17.14
CA ALA A 669 16.07 31.86 16.15
C ALA A 669 17.05 33.03 15.87
N GLN A 670 18.13 33.18 16.63
CA GLN A 670 19.08 34.27 16.42
C GLN A 670 19.88 34.07 15.12
N PRO A 671 20.22 35.14 14.39
CA PRO A 671 20.95 34.99 13.11
C PRO A 671 22.31 34.27 13.24
N HIS A 672 22.94 34.31 14.41
CA HIS A 672 24.25 33.73 14.66
C HIS A 672 24.23 32.23 14.96
N THR A 673 23.06 31.65 15.28
CA THR A 673 22.86 30.20 15.48
C THR A 673 22.49 29.48 14.18
N GLY A 674 22.13 30.22 13.13
CA GLY A 674 21.89 29.72 11.77
C GLY A 674 23.18 29.25 11.09
N VAL A 675 23.76 28.14 11.54
CA VAL A 675 24.94 27.54 10.90
C VAL A 675 24.49 26.84 9.63
N LYS A 676 25.00 27.29 8.47
CA LYS A 676 24.76 26.63 7.18
C LYS A 676 25.21 25.16 7.28
N PRO A 677 24.37 24.16 6.92
CA PRO A 677 24.76 22.76 6.93
C PRO A 677 26.09 22.55 6.18
N PHE A 678 26.98 21.74 6.74
CA PHE A 678 28.31 21.53 6.15
C PHE A 678 28.22 21.02 4.69
N LYS A 679 27.20 20.21 4.39
CA LYS A 679 26.93 19.73 3.02
C LYS A 679 26.63 20.89 2.06
N ASP A 680 25.81 21.87 2.48
CA ASP A 680 25.48 23.04 1.64
C ASP A 680 26.69 23.98 1.45
N TYR A 681 27.57 24.04 2.45
CA TYR A 681 28.85 24.73 2.33
C TYR A 681 29.77 24.04 1.30
N VAL A 682 29.85 22.71 1.36
CA VAL A 682 30.63 21.91 0.41
C VAL A 682 30.04 21.99 -1.00
N HIS A 683 28.72 21.91 -1.15
CA HIS A 683 28.02 22.10 -2.43
C HIS A 683 28.32 23.46 -3.05
N GLN A 684 28.29 24.54 -2.27
CA GLN A 684 28.64 25.89 -2.76
C GLN A 684 30.10 25.97 -3.23
N ARG A 685 31.03 25.34 -2.51
CA ARG A 685 32.43 25.27 -2.96
C ARG A 685 32.62 24.38 -4.18
N ALA A 686 31.88 23.27 -4.27
CA ALA A 686 31.88 22.37 -5.41
C ALA A 686 31.39 23.11 -6.67
N SER A 687 30.31 23.89 -6.56
CA SER A 687 29.79 24.73 -7.65
C SER A 687 30.81 25.79 -8.12
N GLN A 688 31.57 26.39 -7.19
CA GLN A 688 32.65 27.30 -7.57
C GLN A 688 33.81 26.61 -8.28
N GLN A 689 34.20 25.41 -7.83
CA GLN A 689 35.30 24.68 -8.45
C GLN A 689 34.93 24.08 -9.80
N ILE A 690 33.74 23.51 -9.94
CA ILE A 690 33.30 22.94 -11.21
C ILE A 690 33.09 24.04 -12.25
N GLY A 691 32.61 25.22 -11.86
CA GLY A 691 32.57 26.40 -12.73
C GLY A 691 33.96 26.77 -13.26
N LYS A 692 35.00 26.72 -12.43
CA LYS A 692 36.38 26.94 -12.87
C LYS A 692 36.88 25.86 -13.84
N LEU A 693 36.59 24.60 -13.57
CA LEU A 693 37.02 23.48 -14.42
C LEU A 693 36.34 23.50 -15.80
N LEU A 694 35.07 23.90 -15.84
CA LEU A 694 34.28 24.02 -17.06
C LEU A 694 34.38 25.40 -17.73
N ASN A 695 35.14 26.33 -17.14
CA ASN A 695 35.27 27.73 -17.57
C ASN A 695 33.92 28.47 -17.71
N VAL A 696 33.02 28.26 -16.75
CA VAL A 696 31.71 28.91 -16.63
C VAL A 696 31.56 29.62 -15.27
N PRO A 697 30.67 30.61 -15.13
CA PRO A 697 30.42 31.25 -13.84
C PRO A 697 30.00 30.24 -12.75
N ALA A 698 30.38 30.51 -11.50
CA ALA A 698 29.94 29.70 -10.37
C ALA A 698 28.41 29.75 -10.24
N GLY A 699 27.77 28.60 -10.00
CA GLY A 699 26.31 28.47 -9.96
C GLY A 699 25.64 28.18 -11.31
N THR A 700 26.38 28.21 -12.43
CA THR A 700 25.84 27.85 -13.74
C THR A 700 25.59 26.35 -13.89
N VAL A 701 26.37 25.52 -13.20
CA VAL A 701 26.26 24.06 -13.21
C VAL A 701 26.08 23.56 -11.79
N ASP A 702 25.07 22.71 -11.59
CA ASP A 702 24.89 22.01 -10.32
C ASP A 702 25.93 20.90 -10.19
N PRO A 703 26.85 20.96 -9.21
CA PRO A 703 27.88 19.94 -9.02
C PRO A 703 27.32 18.55 -8.69
N ASP A 704 26.07 18.44 -8.21
CA ASP A 704 25.44 17.13 -7.95
C ASP A 704 25.02 16.42 -9.24
N LEU A 705 24.91 17.16 -10.35
CA LEU A 705 24.58 16.62 -11.67
C LEU A 705 25.82 16.26 -12.50
N ILE A 706 27.03 16.59 -12.01
CA ILE A 706 28.27 16.11 -12.61
C ILE A 706 28.63 14.78 -11.96
N VAL A 707 28.37 13.69 -12.68
CA VAL A 707 28.62 12.32 -12.22
C VAL A 707 29.96 11.84 -12.76
N ILE A 708 30.77 11.31 -11.84
CA ILE A 708 32.12 10.84 -12.07
C ILE A 708 32.08 9.33 -11.91
N THR A 709 32.35 8.61 -12.99
CA THR A 709 32.26 7.14 -13.01
C THR A 709 33.64 6.54 -13.27
N THR A 710 33.99 5.56 -12.46
CA THR A 710 35.22 4.77 -12.57
C THR A 710 34.87 3.28 -12.45
N GLU A 711 35.86 2.40 -12.61
CA GLU A 711 35.66 0.96 -12.36
C GLU A 711 35.48 0.63 -10.86
N ARG A 712 35.79 1.57 -9.97
CA ARG A 712 35.78 1.38 -8.51
C ARG A 712 34.59 2.02 -7.83
N GLU A 713 34.13 3.17 -8.33
CA GLU A 713 33.06 3.96 -7.72
C GLU A 713 32.37 4.90 -8.71
N THR A 714 31.15 5.29 -8.37
CA THR A 714 30.37 6.35 -9.04
C THR A 714 29.97 7.38 -7.98
N LEU A 715 30.39 8.64 -8.16
CA LEU A 715 30.15 9.72 -7.21
C LEU A 715 29.72 10.99 -7.95
N THR A 716 29.00 11.87 -7.27
CA THR A 716 28.81 13.25 -7.74
C THR A 716 30.05 14.11 -7.44
N TYR A 717 30.22 15.24 -8.12
CA TYR A 717 31.35 16.13 -7.85
C TYR A 717 31.31 16.71 -6.41
N THR A 718 30.12 16.96 -5.86
CA THR A 718 29.96 17.35 -4.46
C THR A 718 30.36 16.25 -3.50
N ASP A 719 29.93 15.00 -3.75
CA ASP A 719 30.30 13.87 -2.88
C ASP A 719 31.79 13.57 -2.95
N MET A 720 32.41 13.72 -4.13
CA MET A 720 33.85 13.59 -4.30
C MET A 720 34.63 14.67 -3.53
N LEU A 721 34.13 15.92 -3.50
CA LEU A 721 34.74 16.99 -2.71
C LEU A 721 34.50 16.83 -1.19
N LEU A 722 33.37 16.22 -0.80
CA LEU A 722 32.99 15.97 0.59
C LEU A 722 33.78 14.80 1.20
N ASN A 723 33.81 13.68 0.49
CA ASN A 723 34.27 12.38 0.99
C ASN A 723 35.64 11.98 0.44
N GLY A 724 36.15 12.69 -0.57
CA GLY A 724 37.29 12.25 -1.37
C GLY A 724 36.86 11.23 -2.42
N TYR A 725 37.86 10.55 -2.99
CA TYR A 725 37.70 9.44 -3.91
C TYR A 725 38.60 8.29 -3.44
N ASP A 726 38.32 7.07 -3.87
CA ASP A 726 39.13 5.90 -3.56
C ASP A 726 40.52 6.00 -4.23
N ASP A 727 41.52 6.39 -3.44
CA ASP A 727 42.93 6.51 -3.84
C ASP A 727 43.77 5.29 -3.45
N SER A 728 43.14 4.18 -3.04
CA SER A 728 43.84 2.95 -2.67
C SER A 728 44.61 2.36 -3.85
N ILE A 729 45.73 1.68 -3.56
CA ILE A 729 46.53 1.00 -4.58
C ILE A 729 45.86 -0.35 -4.92
N ASP A 730 44.97 -0.36 -5.90
CA ASP A 730 44.44 -1.58 -6.54
C ASP A 730 45.15 -1.81 -7.90
N PRO A 731 45.85 -2.95 -8.07
CA PRO A 731 46.65 -3.25 -9.25
C PRO A 731 45.84 -3.63 -10.50
N LEU A 732 44.53 -3.83 -10.38
CA LEU A 732 43.67 -4.35 -11.45
C LEU A 732 42.66 -3.33 -11.98
N ARG A 733 42.20 -2.37 -11.16
CA ARG A 733 41.14 -1.42 -11.53
C ARG A 733 41.63 0.02 -11.52
N ALA A 734 41.17 0.87 -12.43
CA ALA A 734 41.60 2.27 -12.47
C ALA A 734 40.82 3.17 -11.48
N SER A 735 41.52 4.12 -10.84
CA SER A 735 40.93 5.12 -9.93
C SER A 735 40.45 6.38 -10.66
N ALA A 736 39.72 7.25 -9.95
CA ALA A 736 39.23 8.55 -10.47
C ALA A 736 40.35 9.49 -10.94
N ALA A 737 41.58 9.33 -10.44
CA ALA A 737 42.74 10.10 -10.85
C ALA A 737 43.37 9.63 -12.17
N THR A 738 43.07 8.40 -12.59
CA THR A 738 43.72 7.74 -13.73
C THR A 738 42.78 7.51 -14.90
N ASN A 739 41.53 7.10 -14.64
CA ASN A 739 40.57 6.80 -15.70
C ASN A 739 39.15 7.04 -15.16
N ALA A 740 38.60 8.23 -15.43
CA ALA A 740 37.25 8.62 -15.04
C ALA A 740 36.50 9.11 -16.27
N THR A 741 35.23 8.69 -16.38
CA THR A 741 34.28 9.25 -17.33
C THR A 741 33.34 10.20 -16.62
N PHE A 742 32.94 11.26 -17.33
CA PHE A 742 32.11 12.33 -16.79
C PHE A 742 30.80 12.40 -17.55
N SER A 743 29.70 12.49 -16.83
CA SER A 743 28.41 12.90 -17.38
C SER A 743 27.89 14.13 -16.65
N GLY A 744 27.15 14.96 -17.37
CA GLY A 744 26.58 16.20 -16.86
C GLY A 744 25.16 16.43 -17.38
N PRO A 745 24.48 17.47 -16.90
CA PRO A 745 23.13 17.80 -17.36
C PRO A 745 23.09 18.17 -18.85
N GLU A 746 21.94 17.94 -19.51
CA GLU A 746 21.76 18.22 -20.94
C GLU A 746 22.13 19.67 -21.30
N GLY A 747 22.96 19.83 -22.32
CA GLY A 747 23.42 21.15 -22.80
C GLY A 747 24.70 21.68 -22.14
N ILE A 748 25.27 21.00 -21.14
CA ILE A 748 26.59 21.33 -20.58
C ILE A 748 27.67 20.48 -21.25
N ASP A 749 28.67 21.14 -21.82
CA ASP A 749 29.84 20.47 -22.37
C ASP A 749 30.81 20.07 -21.26
N VAL A 750 30.84 18.76 -20.95
CA VAL A 750 31.75 18.17 -19.95
C VAL A 750 33.09 17.73 -20.54
N SER A 751 33.35 17.96 -21.83
CA SER A 751 34.60 17.56 -22.49
C SER A 751 35.85 18.26 -21.95
N ALA A 752 35.67 19.40 -21.28
CA ALA A 752 36.74 20.12 -20.57
C ALA A 752 37.22 19.39 -19.30
N LEU A 753 36.46 18.40 -18.79
CA LEU A 753 36.84 17.63 -17.61
C LEU A 753 37.80 16.51 -17.99
N SER A 754 38.90 16.41 -17.25
CA SER A 754 39.84 15.29 -17.32
C SER A 754 40.04 14.66 -15.95
N ALA A 755 40.29 13.34 -15.90
CA ALA A 755 40.55 12.60 -14.67
C ALA A 755 41.62 13.28 -13.79
N ALA A 756 42.70 13.78 -14.40
CA ALA A 756 43.76 14.48 -13.70
C ALA A 756 43.33 15.85 -13.14
N ALA A 757 42.54 16.63 -13.88
CA ALA A 757 42.08 17.95 -13.44
C ALA A 757 41.03 17.86 -12.33
N VAL A 758 40.08 16.91 -12.44
CA VAL A 758 39.01 16.68 -11.47
C VAL A 758 39.56 16.03 -10.20
N ALA A 759 40.44 15.03 -10.30
CA ALA A 759 41.09 14.49 -9.11
C ALA A 759 42.06 15.51 -8.48
N GLY A 760 42.70 16.35 -9.30
CA GLY A 760 43.61 17.41 -8.85
C GLY A 760 42.92 18.56 -8.11
N SER A 761 41.64 18.85 -8.39
CA SER A 761 40.88 19.87 -7.65
C SER A 761 40.49 19.42 -6.23
N VAL A 762 40.38 18.10 -6.02
CA VAL A 762 40.06 17.47 -4.73
C VAL A 762 41.32 17.10 -3.93
N ARG A 763 42.40 16.67 -4.62
CA ARG A 763 43.64 16.17 -3.99
C ARG A 763 44.32 17.26 -3.16
N GLY A 764 44.50 17.01 -1.85
CA GLY A 764 45.13 17.94 -0.91
C GLY A 764 44.21 19.06 -0.38
N GLN A 765 42.94 19.10 -0.79
CA GLN A 765 41.93 20.06 -0.34
C GLN A 765 40.82 19.40 0.48
N TRP A 766 41.19 18.54 1.43
CA TRP A 766 40.23 17.92 2.34
C TRP A 766 39.56 18.99 3.21
N LEU A 767 38.36 19.42 2.82
CA LEU A 767 37.56 20.41 3.55
C LEU A 767 37.31 20.03 5.02
N PRO A 768 37.12 18.74 5.39
CA PRO A 768 37.00 18.34 6.80
C PRO A 768 38.27 18.63 7.63
N LEU A 769 39.46 18.51 7.02
CA LEU A 769 40.75 18.79 7.67
C LEU A 769 41.02 20.30 7.78
N GLN A 770 40.66 21.09 6.77
CA GLN A 770 40.77 22.56 6.84
C GLN A 770 39.83 23.18 7.88
N VAL A 771 38.60 22.65 8.03
CA VAL A 771 37.66 23.08 9.07
C VAL A 771 38.13 22.64 10.46
N ARG A 772 38.66 21.42 10.62
CA ARG A 772 39.29 20.98 11.88
C ARG A 772 40.47 21.87 12.31
N CYS A 773 41.33 22.29 11.38
CA CYS A 773 42.45 23.19 11.67
C CYS A 773 42.00 24.61 12.03
N ALA A 774 40.95 25.13 11.39
CA ALA A 774 40.36 26.44 11.73
C ALA A 774 39.71 26.43 13.12
N VAL A 775 38.99 25.36 13.48
CA VAL A 775 38.39 25.22 14.82
C VAL A 775 39.45 25.05 15.92
N SER A 776 40.58 24.40 15.64
CA SER A 776 41.70 24.31 16.60
C SER A 776 42.44 25.63 16.81
N GLY A 777 42.51 26.52 15.81
CA GLY A 777 43.15 27.83 15.93
C GLY A 777 42.36 28.84 16.79
N TRP A 778 41.04 28.66 16.90
CA TRP A 778 40.16 29.49 17.75
C TRP A 778 40.15 29.06 19.23
N ARG A 779 40.63 27.86 19.57
CA ARG A 779 40.78 27.44 20.97
C ARG A 779 42.02 28.00 21.67
N THR A 780 42.94 28.63 20.94
CA THR A 780 44.22 29.13 21.50
C THR A 780 44.31 30.64 21.66
N SER A 781 43.27 31.41 21.33
CA SER A 781 43.32 32.89 21.35
C SER A 781 42.23 33.58 22.19
N THR A 782 41.48 32.84 23.00
CA THR A 782 40.55 33.42 23.99
C THR A 782 40.72 32.79 25.37
N LEU A 783 41.81 33.17 26.03
CA LEU A 783 41.99 33.16 27.49
C LEU A 783 42.89 34.36 27.83
N PRO A 784 42.47 35.29 28.69
CA PRO A 784 43.27 35.63 29.87
C PRO A 784 43.17 34.53 30.92
#